data_AF-I3JBG1-F1
#
_entry.id   AF-I3JBG1-F1
#
_cell.length_a   1.000
_cell.length_b   1.000
_cell.length_c   1.000
_cell.angle_alpha   90.00
_cell.angle_beta   90.00
_cell.angle_gamma   90.00
#
_symmetry.space_group_name_H-M   'P 1'
#
loop_
_entity.id
_entity.type
_entity.pdbx_description
1 polymer ?
#
loop_
_entity_poly.entity_id
_entity_poly.type
_entity_poly.pdbx_seq_one_letter_code
_entity_poly.pdbx_strand_id
1 'polypeptide(L)'
;MVFNCGHFFSGAGVRCACPESNLQMQGGNYTLSNNLERGSMLVYHCPEGYYPYPAITRLCQANNSWRPRPKRFPAQRCRLIECPDPNVLEYGNVSPPQEKYYVDNETTYECYSGYTMRGSATRVCLKNGKWSGSTPICSRDSGDHCANPGIPPGASRVGNMFGIDDTVRYTCNGNLFLVGSSERVCQENSQWSGNEPACYYKHTFDTPLEVSKAFGNSIKESLTTLESTDDIQGERKIRISKNGTLNIYIGVDISDSISEDYVNKSRDAVVKLITTISSFTVTPNYEITFFSSELYEIVNIIDFMDGTAKLSDVKTKLEEFAVGDRNTGTNLNLVFEQFLEKMALIKIRAGEENFKEHRHVIIVFTDGAYNMGGSPAPTVAKIKNSAYLNLADGSRDDYLDIYIFAIGDDIFDDDLMPLTAGTGGNHYFRVKDLEKLQETFDEMIDEDEVKGLCGLHKEYEDHRNELKRKMYPWMAFISTQVKADGHSKKCMGSLVTPEFVLTAAHCVYGFLPEKVTVEIDDGQHKIKKAKTLFYHPKYNVTAKKDKGINEFYDYDVALIQLEKYVDISTKVRPICIPCTLETNAALHLVDQSCQSQERLLLKNHLERLNFLTRTSNVVDLKDVHAKLGDNRYECIKHAVGVEGITADTLRDAVTDNFICTGGLQPFRDHIACTGDSGGAVYKNFEHRTIQVALVSWGSQQVCRDGGVKESKSNSRDFHINLFKVVDFLKAVLGKQDMDYAPLEFLEN
;
A
#
# COMPACT_ATOMS: atom_id res chain seq x y z
N MET A 1 4.21 10.61 53.62
CA MET A 1 5.50 11.31 53.76
C MET A 1 6.29 11.09 52.48
N VAL A 2 6.42 12.13 51.66
CA VAL A 2 7.26 12.15 50.46
C VAL A 2 8.68 12.42 50.93
N PHE A 3 9.60 11.46 50.74
CA PHE A 3 11.02 11.71 51.00
C PHE A 3 11.63 12.40 49.77
N ASN A 4 11.86 13.71 49.89
CA ASN A 4 12.69 14.47 48.97
C ASN A 4 14.15 13.97 49.07
N CYS A 5 14.78 13.67 47.93
CA CYS A 5 16.21 13.36 47.85
C CYS A 5 17.04 14.63 48.09
N GLY A 6 17.16 15.05 49.34
CA GLY A 6 18.05 16.13 49.79
C GLY A 6 19.15 15.58 50.69
N HIS A 7 20.40 15.95 50.39
CA HIS A 7 21.61 15.60 51.15
C HIS A 7 21.42 15.71 52.68
N PHE A 8 21.65 14.61 53.40
CA PHE A 8 21.97 14.64 54.83
C PHE A 8 23.24 13.82 55.09
N PHE A 9 24.16 14.43 55.83
CA PHE A 9 25.43 13.83 56.24
C PHE A 9 25.26 12.82 57.38
N SER A 10 26.14 11.82 57.33
CA SER A 10 26.45 10.77 58.31
C SER A 10 25.48 9.58 58.43
N GLY A 11 25.91 8.44 57.86
CA GLY A 11 25.73 7.15 58.54
C GLY A 11 24.63 6.20 58.07
N ALA A 12 24.20 6.21 56.80
CA ALA A 12 23.67 5.06 56.03
C ALA A 12 22.97 5.58 54.78
N GLY A 13 23.64 5.52 53.61
CA GLY A 13 23.08 6.02 52.36
C GLY A 13 21.89 5.18 51.91
N VAL A 14 20.70 5.78 51.87
CA VAL A 14 19.56 5.27 51.10
C VAL A 14 19.95 5.34 49.63
N ARG A 15 20.19 4.19 48.98
CA ARG A 15 20.45 4.15 47.53
C ARG A 15 19.15 4.52 46.82
N CYS A 16 19.13 5.62 46.08
CA CYS A 16 17.97 6.07 45.30
C CYS A 16 18.05 5.69 43.82
N ALA A 17 19.10 4.97 43.41
CA ALA A 17 19.39 4.60 42.04
C ALA A 17 19.80 3.12 41.93
N CYS A 18 19.54 2.51 40.78
CA CYS A 18 20.01 1.16 40.46
C CYS A 18 21.55 1.13 40.32
N PRO A 19 22.22 0.03 40.72
CA PRO A 19 23.68 -0.03 40.70
C PRO A 19 24.25 -0.18 39.29
N GLU A 20 25.37 0.49 39.00
CA GLU A 20 26.11 0.31 37.73
C GLU A 20 26.93 -0.98 37.66
N SER A 21 27.02 -1.71 38.77
CA SER A 21 27.90 -2.88 38.85
C SER A 21 27.45 -3.99 37.90
N ASN A 22 28.41 -4.50 37.11
CA ASN A 22 28.23 -5.55 36.11
C ASN A 22 27.27 -5.20 34.97
N LEU A 23 27.03 -3.92 34.68
CA LEU A 23 26.29 -3.49 33.48
C LEU A 23 27.14 -3.52 32.22
N GLN A 24 28.46 -3.37 32.36
CA GLN A 24 29.44 -3.41 31.26
C GLN A 24 29.29 -4.64 30.36
N MET A 25 29.42 -4.41 29.06
CA MET A 25 29.23 -5.41 28.01
C MET A 25 30.51 -5.59 27.19
N GLN A 26 30.84 -6.84 26.86
CA GLN A 26 31.96 -7.12 25.95
C GLN A 26 31.49 -7.10 24.49
N GLY A 27 32.16 -6.30 23.65
CA GLY A 27 31.91 -6.24 22.20
C GLY A 27 30.70 -5.42 21.77
N GLY A 28 30.08 -4.67 22.69
CA GLY A 28 28.91 -3.83 22.44
C GLY A 28 28.84 -2.66 23.42
N ASN A 29 27.72 -1.93 23.40
CA ASN A 29 27.45 -0.84 24.33
C ASN A 29 26.03 -0.99 24.92
N TYR A 30 25.59 -0.03 25.74
CA TYR A 30 24.22 0.04 26.22
C TYR A 30 23.76 1.49 26.32
N THR A 31 22.44 1.71 26.23
CA THR A 31 21.77 2.98 26.49
C THR A 31 20.88 2.88 27.72
N LEU A 32 20.56 4.02 28.32
CA LEU A 32 19.67 4.15 29.48
C LEU A 32 18.60 5.19 29.17
N SER A 33 17.32 4.87 29.37
CA SER A 33 16.23 5.81 29.13
C SER A 33 16.19 6.94 30.16
N ASN A 34 16.39 6.65 31.44
CA ASN A 34 16.43 7.66 32.51
C ASN A 34 17.56 7.38 33.52
N ASN A 35 18.82 7.44 33.04
CA ASN A 35 20.01 7.20 33.84
C ASN A 35 19.87 5.94 34.72
N LEU A 36 20.08 6.04 36.03
CA LEU A 36 19.94 4.94 36.98
C LEU A 36 18.71 5.06 37.87
N GLU A 37 17.78 5.95 37.51
CA GLU A 37 16.58 6.20 38.30
C GLU A 37 15.58 5.04 38.17
N ARG A 38 14.61 5.02 39.08
CA ARG A 38 13.53 4.02 39.05
C ARG A 38 12.75 4.12 37.74
N GLY A 39 12.41 2.97 37.17
CA GLY A 39 11.76 2.91 35.86
C GLY A 39 12.72 3.00 34.68
N SER A 40 14.00 3.35 34.89
CA SER A 40 14.98 3.39 33.80
C SER A 40 15.13 2.02 33.13
N MET A 41 15.07 2.03 31.80
CA MET A 41 15.31 0.87 30.96
C MET A 41 16.72 0.95 30.38
N LEU A 42 17.47 -0.14 30.54
CA LEU A 42 18.75 -0.35 29.92
C LEU A 42 18.58 -1.24 28.70
N VAL A 43 19.05 -0.79 27.53
CA VAL A 43 19.02 -1.55 26.28
C VAL A 43 20.45 -1.83 25.82
N TYR A 44 20.79 -3.09 25.57
CA TYR A 44 22.10 -3.48 25.07
C TYR A 44 22.14 -3.46 23.55
N HIS A 45 23.20 -2.88 22.98
CA HIS A 45 23.40 -2.81 21.53
C HIS A 45 24.64 -3.61 21.11
N CYS A 46 24.48 -4.37 20.03
CA CYS A 46 25.55 -5.12 19.40
C CYS A 46 25.77 -4.67 17.96
N PRO A 47 26.99 -4.85 17.41
CA PRO A 47 27.22 -4.67 15.99
C PRO A 47 26.41 -5.65 15.15
N GLU A 48 26.26 -5.35 13.85
CA GLU A 48 25.54 -6.21 12.90
C GLU A 48 26.11 -7.64 12.91
N GLY A 49 25.22 -8.64 12.85
CA GLY A 49 25.59 -10.06 12.93
C GLY A 49 25.73 -10.59 14.37
N TYR A 50 25.55 -9.74 15.39
CA TYR A 50 25.61 -10.12 16.80
C TYR A 50 24.33 -9.75 17.55
N TYR A 51 24.08 -10.42 18.68
CA TYR A 51 22.98 -10.14 19.60
C TYR A 51 23.45 -10.08 21.07
N PRO A 52 22.76 -9.32 21.94
CA PRO A 52 23.10 -9.25 23.36
C PRO A 52 22.76 -10.52 24.12
N TYR A 53 23.69 -11.00 24.95
CA TYR A 53 23.50 -12.17 25.81
C TYR A 53 24.13 -11.93 27.20
N PRO A 54 23.49 -12.38 28.31
CA PRO A 54 22.25 -13.15 28.39
C PRO A 54 20.95 -12.31 28.41
N ALA A 55 21.04 -11.00 28.61
CA ALA A 55 19.87 -10.11 28.65
C ALA A 55 19.91 -9.13 27.47
N ILE A 56 18.75 -8.84 26.88
CA ILE A 56 18.61 -7.84 25.82
C ILE A 56 18.37 -6.47 26.46
N THR A 57 17.47 -6.43 27.44
CA THR A 57 17.17 -5.24 28.24
C THR A 57 17.29 -5.53 29.74
N ARG A 58 17.26 -4.47 30.53
CA ARG A 58 17.06 -4.54 31.99
C ARG A 58 16.18 -3.37 32.45
N LEU A 59 15.24 -3.63 33.35
CA LEU A 59 14.41 -2.60 33.98
C LEU A 59 14.88 -2.31 35.41
N CYS A 60 15.05 -1.03 35.74
CA CYS A 60 15.31 -0.59 37.11
C CYS A 60 14.01 -0.58 37.93
N GLN A 61 13.87 -1.54 38.83
CA GLN A 61 12.66 -1.71 39.63
C GLN A 61 12.55 -0.69 40.79
N ALA A 62 11.36 -0.56 41.37
CA ALA A 62 11.10 0.31 42.53
C ALA A 62 11.97 -0.02 43.77
N ASN A 63 12.46 -1.26 43.88
CA ASN A 63 13.39 -1.70 44.91
C ASN A 63 14.87 -1.35 44.62
N ASN A 64 15.11 -0.52 43.58
CA ASN A 64 16.44 -0.10 43.12
C ASN A 64 17.34 -1.27 42.70
N SER A 65 16.75 -2.30 42.10
CA SER A 65 17.48 -3.42 41.50
C SER A 65 17.06 -3.65 40.06
N TRP A 66 18.02 -4.08 39.25
CA TRP A 66 17.79 -4.43 37.85
C TRP A 66 17.07 -5.76 37.70
N ARG A 67 16.10 -5.82 36.77
CA ARG A 67 15.44 -7.05 36.33
C ARG A 67 15.64 -7.24 34.82
N PRO A 68 16.22 -8.36 34.35
CA PRO A 68 16.91 -9.38 35.15
C PRO A 68 18.14 -8.79 35.87
N ARG A 69 18.57 -9.42 36.98
CA ARG A 69 19.75 -8.97 37.73
C ARG A 69 21.04 -9.20 36.92
N PRO A 70 21.98 -8.23 36.88
CA PRO A 70 23.30 -8.42 36.31
C PRO A 70 24.04 -9.55 37.01
N LYS A 71 24.48 -10.53 36.23
CA LYS A 71 25.28 -11.66 36.72
C LYS A 71 26.72 -11.48 36.27
N ARG A 72 27.66 -11.90 37.13
CA ARG A 72 29.09 -11.96 36.75
C ARG A 72 29.35 -13.09 35.76
N PHE A 73 28.61 -14.20 35.88
CA PHE A 73 28.69 -15.36 35.00
C PHE A 73 27.27 -15.88 34.66
N PRO A 74 26.94 -16.04 33.37
CA PRO A 74 27.67 -15.52 32.22
C PRO A 74 27.70 -13.98 32.23
N ALA A 75 28.85 -13.39 31.86
CA ALA A 75 28.96 -11.95 31.70
C ALA A 75 28.19 -11.47 30.47
N GLN A 76 27.75 -10.22 30.49
CA GLN A 76 27.09 -9.59 29.35
C GLN A 76 28.07 -9.43 28.17
N ARG A 77 27.71 -9.94 26.99
CA ARG A 77 28.55 -9.90 25.79
C ARG A 77 27.72 -10.01 24.51
N CYS A 78 28.28 -9.55 23.41
CA CYS A 78 27.73 -9.83 22.08
C CYS A 78 28.07 -11.26 21.66
N ARG A 79 27.07 -12.03 21.22
CA ARG A 79 27.23 -13.36 20.62
C ARG A 79 26.82 -13.31 19.16
N LEU A 80 27.44 -14.14 18.33
CA LEU A 80 27.06 -14.29 16.92
C LEU A 80 25.63 -14.81 16.80
N ILE A 81 24.87 -14.26 15.86
CA ILE A 81 23.53 -14.74 15.50
C ILE A 81 23.64 -16.17 14.99
N GLU A 82 22.82 -17.04 15.58
CA GLU A 82 22.73 -18.47 15.25
C GLU A 82 21.32 -18.83 14.80
N CYS A 83 21.21 -19.81 13.90
CA CYS A 83 19.95 -20.40 13.44
C CYS A 83 19.63 -21.69 14.22
N PRO A 84 18.35 -22.07 14.33
CA PRO A 84 17.93 -23.30 15.00
C PRO A 84 18.58 -24.55 14.40
N ASP A 85 18.81 -25.59 15.20
CA ASP A 85 19.45 -26.82 14.75
C ASP A 85 18.66 -27.50 13.60
N PRO A 86 19.21 -27.60 12.38
CA PRO A 86 18.55 -28.21 11.23
C PRO A 86 18.56 -29.75 11.26
N ASN A 87 19.27 -30.40 12.19
CA ASN A 87 19.40 -31.86 12.28
C ASN A 87 18.15 -32.55 12.86
N VAL A 88 16.99 -32.25 12.28
CA VAL A 88 15.67 -32.75 12.67
C VAL A 88 14.98 -33.55 11.55
N LEU A 89 15.61 -33.64 10.38
CA LEU A 89 15.05 -34.30 9.20
C LEU A 89 14.88 -35.82 9.44
N GLU A 90 13.64 -36.30 9.33
CA GLU A 90 13.36 -37.73 9.30
C GLU A 90 13.63 -38.31 7.90
N TYR A 91 14.12 -39.55 7.84
CA TYR A 91 14.35 -40.30 6.59
C TYR A 91 15.29 -39.62 5.57
N GLY A 92 16.23 -38.83 6.06
CA GLY A 92 17.29 -38.22 5.28
C GLY A 92 18.49 -37.86 6.14
N ASN A 93 19.51 -37.30 5.50
CA ASN A 93 20.71 -36.77 6.14
C ASN A 93 20.77 -35.24 5.96
N VAL A 94 21.46 -34.58 6.89
CA VAL A 94 21.75 -33.14 6.83
C VAL A 94 23.27 -32.99 6.87
N SER A 95 23.83 -32.18 5.97
CA SER A 95 25.28 -32.00 5.89
C SER A 95 25.69 -30.55 5.57
N PRO A 96 26.79 -30.04 6.17
CA PRO A 96 27.59 -30.66 7.23
C PRO A 96 26.92 -30.54 8.62
N PRO A 97 27.05 -31.56 9.50
CA PRO A 97 26.64 -31.44 10.90
C PRO A 97 27.57 -30.48 11.65
N GLN A 98 27.00 -29.54 12.41
CA GLN A 98 27.74 -28.58 13.24
C GLN A 98 27.11 -28.49 14.62
N GLU A 99 27.89 -28.10 15.64
CA GLU A 99 27.36 -27.83 16.99
C GLU A 99 26.40 -26.63 16.97
N LYS A 100 26.72 -25.62 16.17
CA LYS A 100 25.96 -24.37 15.99
C LYS A 100 26.08 -23.92 14.55
N TYR A 101 25.01 -23.32 14.04
CA TYR A 101 24.93 -22.79 12.69
C TYR A 101 24.83 -21.27 12.76
N TYR A 102 25.86 -20.59 12.30
CA TYR A 102 25.92 -19.13 12.25
C TYR A 102 25.48 -18.61 10.88
N VAL A 103 25.24 -17.30 10.81
CA VAL A 103 24.93 -16.60 9.56
C VAL A 103 25.91 -17.00 8.44
N ASP A 104 25.37 -17.16 7.24
CA ASP A 104 26.04 -17.62 6.00
C ASP A 104 26.48 -19.09 6.01
N ASN A 105 26.24 -19.86 7.07
CA ASN A 105 26.41 -21.31 7.01
C ASN A 105 25.34 -21.94 6.11
N GLU A 106 25.78 -22.80 5.20
CA GLU A 106 24.93 -23.55 4.28
C GLU A 106 24.79 -25.00 4.74
N THR A 107 23.57 -25.53 4.64
CA THR A 107 23.25 -26.94 4.87
C THR A 107 22.53 -27.52 3.68
N THR A 108 22.89 -28.76 3.37
CA THR A 108 22.29 -29.57 2.31
C THR A 108 21.56 -30.74 2.92
N TYR A 109 20.42 -31.07 2.33
CA TYR A 109 19.55 -32.14 2.75
C TYR A 109 19.51 -33.19 1.65
N GLU A 110 19.52 -34.47 2.01
CA GLU A 110 19.35 -35.56 1.06
C GLU A 110 18.47 -36.66 1.68
N CYS A 111 17.51 -37.16 0.91
CA CYS A 111 16.59 -38.19 1.38
C CYS A 111 17.21 -39.58 1.21
N TYR A 112 16.90 -40.50 2.11
CA TYR A 112 17.28 -41.89 1.95
C TYR A 112 16.61 -42.53 0.72
N SER A 113 17.19 -43.63 0.24
CA SER A 113 16.67 -44.34 -0.93
C SER A 113 15.20 -44.73 -0.76
N GLY A 114 14.39 -44.39 -1.76
CA GLY A 114 12.95 -44.63 -1.77
C GLY A 114 12.11 -43.56 -1.07
N TYR A 115 12.69 -42.42 -0.72
CA TYR A 115 11.98 -41.22 -0.24
C TYR A 115 12.19 -40.06 -1.22
N THR A 116 11.19 -39.21 -1.36
CA THR A 116 11.20 -38.03 -2.22
C THR A 116 11.31 -36.77 -1.37
N MET A 117 12.10 -35.81 -1.83
CA MET A 117 12.27 -34.53 -1.16
C MET A 117 11.17 -33.55 -1.54
N ARG A 118 10.60 -32.89 -0.53
CA ARG A 118 9.75 -31.70 -0.65
C ARG A 118 10.37 -30.57 0.14
N GLY A 119 10.31 -29.35 -0.38
CA GLY A 119 10.94 -28.17 0.24
C GLY A 119 12.34 -27.89 -0.28
N SER A 120 13.12 -27.07 0.42
CA SER A 120 14.43 -26.62 -0.05
C SER A 120 15.54 -27.64 0.26
N ALA A 121 16.16 -28.19 -0.79
CA ALA A 121 17.29 -29.11 -0.70
C ALA A 121 18.57 -28.49 -0.12
N THR A 122 18.66 -27.16 -0.15
CA THR A 122 19.79 -26.38 0.35
C THR A 122 19.25 -25.15 1.06
N ARG A 123 19.75 -24.89 2.27
CA ARG A 123 19.32 -23.76 3.10
C ARG A 123 20.53 -23.05 3.68
N VAL A 124 20.42 -21.73 3.81
CA VAL A 124 21.47 -20.86 4.35
C VAL A 124 20.93 -20.16 5.60
N CYS A 125 21.75 -20.09 6.65
CA CYS A 125 21.40 -19.34 7.86
C CYS A 125 21.49 -17.84 7.58
N LEU A 126 20.36 -17.14 7.70
CA LEU A 126 20.23 -15.73 7.35
C LEU A 126 20.54 -14.82 8.54
N LYS A 127 20.83 -13.55 8.26
CA LYS A 127 21.11 -12.50 9.26
C LYS A 127 19.98 -12.29 10.28
N ASN A 128 18.75 -12.67 9.94
CA ASN A 128 17.61 -12.60 10.84
C ASN A 128 17.48 -13.82 11.78
N GLY A 129 18.44 -14.74 11.78
CA GLY A 129 18.41 -15.94 12.63
C GLY A 129 17.50 -17.06 12.11
N LYS A 130 17.04 -16.97 10.86
CA LYS A 130 16.20 -17.97 10.20
C LYS A 130 16.94 -18.70 9.10
N TRP A 131 16.47 -19.90 8.75
CA TRP A 131 16.93 -20.63 7.57
C TRP A 131 16.20 -20.17 6.31
N SER A 132 16.93 -19.93 5.22
CA SER A 132 16.34 -19.60 3.91
C SER A 132 15.51 -20.74 3.34
N GLY A 133 14.60 -20.44 2.41
CA GLY A 133 13.77 -21.46 1.75
C GLY A 133 12.75 -22.14 2.68
N SER A 134 12.12 -23.20 2.19
CA SER A 134 11.07 -23.95 2.90
C SER A 134 11.62 -25.17 3.65
N THR A 135 10.90 -25.62 4.68
CA THR A 135 11.26 -26.79 5.49
C THR A 135 11.43 -28.04 4.61
N PRO A 136 12.59 -28.71 4.65
CA PRO A 136 12.84 -29.92 3.87
C PRO A 136 12.14 -31.12 4.53
N ILE A 137 11.50 -31.93 3.71
CA ILE A 137 10.69 -33.08 4.13
C ILE A 137 11.04 -34.25 3.22
N CYS A 138 11.42 -35.37 3.83
CA CYS A 138 11.60 -36.63 3.13
C CYS A 138 10.41 -37.54 3.44
N SER A 139 9.58 -37.80 2.45
CA SER A 139 8.42 -38.69 2.58
C SER A 139 8.35 -39.66 1.41
N ARG A 140 7.64 -40.77 1.60
CA ARG A 140 7.22 -41.62 0.48
C ARG A 140 5.90 -41.09 -0.06
N ASP A 141 5.57 -41.46 -1.29
CA ASP A 141 4.19 -41.39 -1.78
C ASP A 141 3.39 -42.50 -1.09
N SER A 142 3.16 -42.35 0.22
CA SER A 142 2.31 -43.23 1.00
C SER A 142 0.85 -42.85 0.74
N GLY A 143 -0.03 -43.85 0.67
CA GLY A 143 -1.48 -43.66 0.55
C GLY A 143 -2.13 -43.07 1.82
N ASP A 144 -1.42 -42.18 2.52
CA ASP A 144 -1.92 -41.39 3.63
C ASP A 144 -2.82 -40.26 3.13
N HIS A 145 -3.77 -39.83 3.96
CA HIS A 145 -4.74 -38.81 3.55
C HIS A 145 -4.14 -37.41 3.49
N CYS A 146 -3.28 -37.06 4.46
CA CYS A 146 -2.51 -35.81 4.48
C CYS A 146 -1.03 -36.07 4.21
N ALA A 147 -0.38 -35.12 3.53
CA ALA A 147 1.08 -35.16 3.32
C ALA A 147 1.84 -35.03 4.65
N ASN A 148 3.01 -35.68 4.77
CA ASN A 148 3.87 -35.54 5.95
C ASN A 148 4.14 -34.05 6.25
N PRO A 149 3.77 -33.54 7.44
CA PRO A 149 3.87 -32.11 7.75
C PRO A 149 5.30 -31.63 8.05
N GLY A 150 6.29 -32.55 8.08
CA GLY A 150 7.70 -32.21 8.32
C GLY A 150 8.05 -31.96 9.78
N ILE A 151 9.31 -31.59 10.03
CA ILE A 151 9.80 -31.11 11.32
C ILE A 151 10.67 -29.87 11.07
N PRO A 152 10.24 -28.67 11.51
CA PRO A 152 11.02 -27.44 11.36
C PRO A 152 12.33 -27.48 12.15
N PRO A 153 13.40 -26.79 11.70
CA PRO A 153 14.65 -26.68 12.44
C PRO A 153 14.45 -26.26 13.90
N GLY A 154 15.10 -26.96 14.83
CA GLY A 154 14.98 -26.74 16.28
C GLY A 154 13.70 -27.27 16.92
N ALA A 155 12.79 -27.89 16.16
CA ALA A 155 11.57 -28.49 16.67
C ALA A 155 11.69 -30.01 16.88
N SER A 156 10.79 -30.55 17.70
CA SER A 156 10.52 -31.97 17.85
C SER A 156 9.03 -32.22 17.59
N ARG A 157 8.68 -33.24 16.79
CA ARG A 157 7.30 -33.62 16.48
C ARG A 157 6.92 -34.93 17.15
N VAL A 158 5.73 -34.98 17.74
CA VAL A 158 5.05 -36.21 18.19
C VAL A 158 3.89 -36.51 17.23
N GLY A 159 3.77 -37.77 16.81
CA GLY A 159 2.79 -38.21 15.81
C GLY A 159 3.44 -38.52 14.46
N ASN A 160 3.12 -39.69 13.92
CA ASN A 160 3.69 -40.25 12.68
C ASN A 160 2.64 -40.94 11.78
N MET A 161 1.36 -40.78 12.09
CA MET A 161 0.23 -41.21 11.26
C MET A 161 -0.42 -39.96 10.68
N PHE A 162 -0.84 -40.02 9.43
CA PHE A 162 -1.34 -38.87 8.67
C PHE A 162 -2.70 -39.16 7.99
N GLY A 163 -3.53 -39.99 8.61
CA GLY A 163 -4.93 -40.21 8.24
C GLY A 163 -5.84 -39.09 8.74
N ILE A 164 -7.11 -39.11 8.33
CA ILE A 164 -8.13 -38.15 8.80
C ILE A 164 -8.20 -38.18 10.34
N ASP A 165 -8.25 -37.01 10.96
CA ASP A 165 -8.26 -36.77 12.42
C ASP A 165 -6.96 -37.12 13.16
N ASP A 166 -5.93 -37.64 12.47
CA ASP A 166 -4.62 -37.81 13.09
C ASP A 166 -4.02 -36.46 13.45
N THR A 167 -3.37 -36.43 14.61
CA THR A 167 -2.88 -35.21 15.24
C THR A 167 -1.38 -35.28 15.46
N VAL A 168 -0.68 -34.21 15.05
CA VAL A 168 0.74 -34.01 15.35
C VAL A 168 0.91 -32.85 16.32
N ARG A 169 1.84 -33.00 17.27
CA ARG A 169 2.21 -31.93 18.22
C ARG A 169 3.67 -31.57 18.08
N TYR A 170 3.96 -30.27 18.14
CA TYR A 170 5.30 -29.73 18.02
C TYR A 170 5.76 -29.08 19.32
N THR A 171 7.05 -29.21 19.60
CA THR A 171 7.72 -28.55 20.74
C THR A 171 9.06 -28.02 20.27
N CYS A 172 9.47 -26.85 20.77
CA CYS A 172 10.79 -26.30 20.47
C CYS A 172 11.83 -26.76 21.48
N ASN A 173 13.02 -27.09 20.98
CA ASN A 173 14.11 -27.58 21.81
C ASN A 173 14.83 -26.42 22.51
N GLY A 174 15.40 -26.66 23.69
CA GLY A 174 16.26 -25.70 24.38
C GLY A 174 15.54 -24.42 24.82
N ASN A 175 16.08 -23.26 24.40
CA ASN A 175 15.58 -21.93 24.74
C ASN A 175 14.83 -21.23 23.57
N LEU A 176 14.44 -22.01 22.56
CA LEU A 176 13.62 -21.51 21.46
C LEU A 176 12.15 -21.48 21.88
N PHE A 177 11.39 -20.54 21.32
CA PHE A 177 9.94 -20.48 21.47
C PHE A 177 9.24 -20.88 20.18
N LEU A 178 8.02 -21.40 20.29
CA LEU A 178 7.23 -21.90 19.17
C LEU A 178 6.36 -20.77 18.62
N VAL A 179 6.49 -20.49 17.33
CA VAL A 179 5.58 -19.63 16.56
C VAL A 179 4.72 -20.53 15.66
N GLY A 180 3.45 -20.20 15.48
CA GLY A 180 2.50 -20.99 14.69
C GLY A 180 1.76 -22.03 15.53
N SER A 181 1.26 -23.10 14.89
CA SER A 181 0.40 -24.07 15.57
C SER A 181 1.21 -25.15 16.29
N SER A 182 1.08 -25.20 17.62
CA SER A 182 1.68 -26.24 18.46
C SER A 182 1.04 -27.63 18.26
N GLU A 183 -0.17 -27.67 17.71
CA GLU A 183 -0.91 -28.86 17.33
C GLU A 183 -1.50 -28.67 15.93
N ARG A 184 -1.42 -29.70 15.08
CA ARG A 184 -2.08 -29.72 13.77
C ARG A 184 -2.81 -31.04 13.58
N VAL A 185 -4.00 -30.98 12.99
CA VAL A 185 -4.90 -32.12 12.76
C VAL A 185 -5.11 -32.30 11.26
N CYS A 186 -5.03 -33.52 10.75
CA CYS A 186 -5.31 -33.83 9.35
C CYS A 186 -6.81 -33.78 9.09
N GLN A 187 -7.23 -32.91 8.16
CA GLN A 187 -8.63 -32.68 7.83
C GLN A 187 -9.07 -33.53 6.63
N GLU A 188 -10.39 -33.70 6.46
CA GLU A 188 -10.99 -34.45 5.34
C GLU A 188 -10.61 -33.90 3.95
N ASN A 189 -10.22 -32.63 3.85
CA ASN A 189 -9.75 -31.98 2.62
C ASN A 189 -8.27 -32.27 2.28
N SER A 190 -7.63 -33.23 2.97
CA SER A 190 -6.21 -33.59 2.82
C SER A 190 -5.23 -32.46 3.22
N GLN A 191 -5.68 -31.50 4.02
CA GLN A 191 -4.86 -30.41 4.56
C GLN A 191 -4.70 -30.52 6.08
N TRP A 192 -3.58 -30.01 6.59
CA TRP A 192 -3.36 -29.87 8.02
C TRP A 192 -3.98 -28.58 8.53
N SER A 193 -4.70 -28.66 9.64
CA SER A 193 -5.22 -27.47 10.33
C SER A 193 -4.09 -26.56 10.82
N GLY A 194 -4.42 -25.28 11.00
CA GLY A 194 -3.51 -24.27 11.52
C GLY A 194 -2.29 -24.00 10.62
N ASN A 195 -1.34 -23.25 11.17
CA ASN A 195 -0.14 -22.77 10.48
C ASN A 195 1.06 -23.68 10.74
N GLU A 196 1.99 -23.75 9.78
CA GLU A 196 3.27 -24.45 9.97
C GLU A 196 4.04 -23.83 11.15
N PRO A 197 4.48 -24.64 12.13
CA PRO A 197 5.21 -24.11 13.26
C PRO A 197 6.64 -23.72 12.87
N ALA A 198 7.23 -22.81 13.63
CA ALA A 198 8.64 -22.46 13.54
C ALA A 198 9.20 -22.29 14.96
N CYS A 199 10.47 -22.65 15.15
CA CYS A 199 11.16 -22.44 16.42
C CYS A 199 12.16 -21.30 16.26
N TYR A 200 12.01 -20.26 17.08
CA TYR A 200 12.84 -19.06 16.98
C TYR A 200 13.58 -18.76 18.28
N TYR A 201 14.72 -18.10 18.13
CA TYR A 201 15.42 -17.48 19.26
C TYR A 201 14.87 -16.07 19.50
N LYS A 202 15.09 -15.52 20.70
CA LYS A 202 14.72 -14.13 21.02
C LYS A 202 15.36 -13.06 20.12
N HIS A 203 16.49 -13.36 19.48
CA HIS A 203 17.14 -12.46 18.52
C HIS A 203 16.62 -12.59 17.08
N THR A 204 15.69 -13.52 16.84
CA THR A 204 15.07 -13.72 15.52
C THR A 204 14.08 -12.59 15.27
N PHE A 205 13.97 -12.15 14.02
CA PHE A 205 13.03 -11.13 13.60
C PHE A 205 12.49 -11.41 12.20
N ASP A 206 11.32 -10.85 11.89
CA ASP A 206 10.74 -10.87 10.56
C ASP A 206 11.33 -9.73 9.73
N THR A 207 11.77 -10.07 8.53
CA THR A 207 12.22 -9.03 7.59
C THR A 207 11.01 -8.30 7.02
N PRO A 208 11.16 -7.03 6.61
CA PRO A 208 10.09 -6.30 5.95
C PRO A 208 9.45 -7.10 4.79
N LEU A 209 10.25 -7.70 3.92
CA LEU A 209 9.74 -8.52 2.81
C LEU A 209 8.90 -9.73 3.27
N GLU A 210 9.27 -10.38 4.38
CA GLU A 210 8.47 -11.48 4.96
C GLU A 210 7.13 -10.97 5.47
N VAL A 211 7.13 -9.83 6.16
CA VAL A 211 5.92 -9.18 6.65
C VAL A 211 5.02 -8.76 5.49
N SER A 212 5.58 -8.09 4.46
CA SER A 212 4.91 -7.71 3.22
C SER A 212 4.16 -8.88 2.58
N LYS A 213 4.85 -10.02 2.41
CA LYS A 213 4.29 -11.20 1.75
C LYS A 213 3.19 -11.87 2.55
N ALA A 214 3.25 -11.83 3.87
CA ALA A 214 2.25 -12.47 4.72
C ALA A 214 1.07 -11.53 4.98
N PHE A 215 1.32 -10.36 5.57
CA PHE A 215 0.30 -9.37 5.90
C PHE A 215 -0.27 -8.70 4.67
N GLY A 216 0.60 -8.26 3.75
CA GLY A 216 0.21 -7.50 2.58
C GLY A 216 -0.70 -8.26 1.63
N ASN A 217 -0.35 -9.50 1.32
CA ASN A 217 -1.17 -10.38 0.48
C ASN A 217 -2.52 -10.71 1.12
N SER A 218 -2.57 -10.95 2.44
CA SER A 218 -3.83 -11.27 3.12
C SER A 218 -4.77 -10.06 3.20
N ILE A 219 -4.26 -8.87 3.55
CA ILE A 219 -5.09 -7.65 3.49
C ILE A 219 -5.55 -7.36 2.06
N LYS A 220 -4.69 -7.55 1.06
CA LYS A 220 -5.05 -7.41 -0.35
C LYS A 220 -6.16 -8.37 -0.76
N GLU A 221 -6.09 -9.64 -0.37
CA GLU A 221 -7.17 -10.63 -0.62
C GLU A 221 -8.49 -10.18 0.03
N SER A 222 -8.42 -9.70 1.28
CA SER A 222 -9.59 -9.14 1.97
C SER A 222 -10.18 -7.90 1.29
N LEU A 223 -9.36 -7.06 0.63
CA LEU A 223 -9.83 -5.90 -0.13
C LEU A 223 -10.40 -6.28 -1.51
N THR A 224 -9.73 -7.16 -2.26
CA THR A 224 -10.12 -7.58 -3.62
C THR A 224 -11.34 -8.50 -3.64
N THR A 225 -11.52 -9.35 -2.62
CA THR A 225 -12.73 -10.18 -2.47
C THR A 225 -14.00 -9.36 -2.28
N LEU A 226 -13.88 -8.09 -1.86
CA LEU A 226 -15.00 -7.14 -1.81
C LEU A 226 -15.29 -6.48 -3.17
N GLU A 227 -14.33 -6.48 -4.10
CA GLU A 227 -14.42 -5.83 -5.42
C GLU A 227 -14.86 -6.81 -6.55
N SER A 228 -14.58 -8.11 -6.44
CA SER A 228 -14.81 -9.08 -7.52
C SER A 228 -16.29 -9.23 -7.92
N THR A 229 -16.59 -8.93 -9.18
CA THR A 229 -17.92 -9.14 -9.78
C THR A 229 -18.05 -10.33 -10.72
N ASP A 230 -16.98 -11.01 -11.13
CA ASP A 230 -17.05 -12.30 -11.83
C ASP A 230 -15.65 -12.92 -11.94
N ASP A 231 -15.50 -14.17 -11.48
CA ASP A 231 -14.55 -15.10 -12.09
C ASP A 231 -15.13 -16.52 -12.04
N ILE A 232 -15.69 -16.94 -13.17
CA ILE A 232 -15.96 -18.34 -13.49
C ILE A 232 -14.75 -18.85 -14.26
N GLN A 233 -13.85 -19.58 -13.60
CA GLN A 233 -13.38 -20.91 -14.02
C GLN A 233 -12.33 -21.48 -13.04
N GLY A 234 -12.67 -22.59 -12.39
CA GLY A 234 -11.70 -23.54 -11.81
C GLY A 234 -11.45 -23.46 -10.29
N GLU A 235 -12.18 -24.29 -9.54
CA GLU A 235 -11.86 -24.77 -8.17
C GLU A 235 -11.70 -23.77 -7.01
N ARG A 236 -12.80 -23.10 -6.64
CA ARG A 236 -13.46 -23.16 -5.31
C ARG A 236 -14.68 -22.24 -5.38
N LYS A 237 -15.88 -22.78 -5.19
CA LYS A 237 -17.11 -21.99 -5.16
C LYS A 237 -17.15 -21.16 -3.87
N ILE A 238 -16.59 -19.96 -3.89
CA ILE A 238 -16.87 -18.94 -2.87
C ILE A 238 -18.11 -18.18 -3.32
N ARG A 239 -19.18 -18.25 -2.53
CA ARG A 239 -20.36 -17.40 -2.71
C ARG A 239 -19.99 -16.01 -2.18
N ILE A 240 -19.71 -15.06 -3.07
CA ILE A 240 -19.28 -13.70 -2.70
C ILE A 240 -20.49 -12.77 -2.66
N SER A 241 -20.65 -12.03 -1.57
CA SER A 241 -21.61 -10.93 -1.45
C SER A 241 -20.94 -9.62 -1.90
N LYS A 242 -21.58 -8.95 -2.88
CA LYS A 242 -21.16 -7.67 -3.50
C LYS A 242 -21.14 -6.45 -2.56
N ASN A 243 -21.36 -6.61 -1.24
CA ASN A 243 -21.70 -5.52 -0.31
C ASN A 243 -20.98 -5.61 1.07
N GLY A 244 -19.85 -6.31 1.18
CA GLY A 244 -19.17 -6.44 2.48
C GLY A 244 -18.57 -5.12 2.97
N THR A 245 -18.75 -4.81 4.26
CA THR A 245 -18.16 -3.62 4.91
C THR A 245 -16.85 -4.01 5.57
N LEU A 246 -15.74 -3.32 5.25
CA LEU A 246 -14.45 -3.52 5.92
C LEU A 246 -14.27 -2.56 7.09
N ASN A 247 -13.98 -3.10 8.27
CA ASN A 247 -13.70 -2.35 9.49
C ASN A 247 -12.28 -2.64 9.97
N ILE A 248 -11.46 -1.61 10.12
CA ILE A 248 -10.07 -1.72 10.53
C ILE A 248 -9.86 -1.07 11.89
N TYR A 249 -9.32 -1.84 12.83
CA TYR A 249 -9.03 -1.40 14.20
C TYR A 249 -7.52 -1.39 14.41
N ILE A 250 -6.96 -0.26 14.78
CA ILE A 250 -5.51 -0.08 14.93
C ILE A 250 -5.21 0.36 16.36
N GLY A 251 -4.43 -0.45 17.07
CA GLY A 251 -3.92 -0.17 18.41
C GLY A 251 -2.41 0.10 18.36
N VAL A 252 -1.95 1.23 18.88
CA VAL A 252 -0.52 1.52 19.00
C VAL A 252 -0.16 1.72 20.48
N ASP A 253 0.72 0.88 20.98
CA ASP A 253 1.22 0.97 22.34
C ASP A 253 2.23 2.12 22.45
N ILE A 254 1.93 3.06 23.34
CA ILE A 254 2.74 4.25 23.63
C ILE A 254 3.23 4.26 25.08
N SER A 255 3.20 3.11 25.74
CA SER A 255 3.66 2.97 27.12
C SER A 255 5.18 3.08 27.24
N ASP A 256 5.66 3.38 28.45
CA ASP A 256 7.08 3.55 28.76
C ASP A 256 7.96 2.30 28.47
N SER A 257 7.35 1.14 28.22
CA SER A 257 8.10 -0.06 27.82
C SER A 257 8.57 0.00 26.37
N ILE A 258 8.00 0.90 25.57
CA ILE A 258 8.33 1.13 24.17
C ILE A 258 9.00 2.50 24.04
N SER A 259 10.19 2.53 23.43
CA SER A 259 10.89 3.80 23.22
C SER A 259 10.13 4.71 22.25
N GLU A 260 10.28 6.02 22.41
CA GLU A 260 9.69 7.04 21.53
C GLU A 260 9.98 6.81 20.03
N ASP A 261 11.16 6.26 19.68
CA ASP A 261 11.51 5.91 18.30
C ASP A 261 10.55 4.86 17.69
N TYR A 262 10.27 3.78 18.42
CA TYR A 262 9.30 2.75 18.00
C TYR A 262 7.88 3.32 17.91
N VAL A 263 7.49 4.21 18.82
CA VAL A 263 6.17 4.87 18.79
C VAL A 263 6.03 5.71 17.52
N ASN A 264 6.99 6.59 17.25
CA ASN A 264 7.00 7.43 16.06
C ASN A 264 6.98 6.61 14.77
N LYS A 265 7.81 5.56 14.71
CA LYS A 265 7.84 4.68 13.53
C LYS A 265 6.56 3.87 13.35
N SER A 266 5.91 3.46 14.44
CA SER A 266 4.61 2.77 14.39
C SER A 266 3.51 3.71 13.89
N ARG A 267 3.49 4.95 14.37
CA ARG A 267 2.59 6.00 13.87
C ARG A 267 2.79 6.24 12.37
N ASP A 268 4.03 6.39 11.93
CA ASP A 268 4.34 6.61 10.51
C ASP A 268 3.98 5.38 9.65
N ALA A 269 4.19 4.17 10.17
CA ALA A 269 3.71 2.93 9.54
C ALA A 269 2.18 2.90 9.42
N VAL A 270 1.43 3.34 10.44
CA VAL A 270 -0.03 3.46 10.38
C VAL A 270 -0.47 4.49 9.33
N VAL A 271 0.16 5.66 9.28
CA VAL A 271 -0.12 6.68 8.24
C VAL A 271 0.10 6.09 6.84
N LYS A 272 1.20 5.36 6.65
CA LYS A 272 1.51 4.71 5.38
C LYS A 272 0.49 3.63 5.03
N LEU A 273 0.10 2.79 5.98
CA LEU A 273 -0.89 1.73 5.79
C LEU A 273 -2.24 2.30 5.34
N ILE A 274 -2.81 3.25 6.08
CA ILE A 274 -4.13 3.82 5.73
C ILE A 274 -4.10 4.58 4.40
N THR A 275 -2.97 5.20 4.07
CA THR A 275 -2.74 5.86 2.77
C THR A 275 -2.66 4.85 1.64
N THR A 276 -2.02 3.71 1.88
CA THR A 276 -1.95 2.61 0.90
C THR A 276 -3.32 2.03 0.66
N ILE A 277 -4.09 1.76 1.73
CA ILE A 277 -5.44 1.21 1.62
C ILE A 277 -6.40 2.17 0.90
N SER A 278 -6.25 3.49 1.07
CA SER A 278 -7.09 4.47 0.36
C SER A 278 -6.85 4.54 -1.15
N SER A 279 -5.83 3.85 -1.67
CA SER A 279 -5.63 3.73 -3.12
C SER A 279 -6.54 2.68 -3.78
N PHE A 280 -7.12 1.76 -2.99
CA PHE A 280 -8.08 0.76 -3.45
C PHE A 280 -9.50 1.37 -3.56
N THR A 281 -10.44 0.69 -4.23
CA THR A 281 -11.81 1.22 -4.35
C THR A 281 -12.64 1.00 -3.08
N VAL A 282 -12.19 0.10 -2.20
CA VAL A 282 -12.80 -0.14 -0.90
C VAL A 282 -12.55 1.05 0.03
N THR A 283 -13.62 1.55 0.64
CA THR A 283 -13.57 2.61 1.66
C THR A 283 -13.82 2.00 3.05
N PRO A 284 -12.79 1.53 3.77
CA PRO A 284 -12.96 0.96 5.10
C PRO A 284 -13.29 2.01 6.15
N ASN A 285 -13.93 1.58 7.24
CA ASN A 285 -14.09 2.38 8.45
C ASN A 285 -12.93 2.11 9.41
N TYR A 286 -12.41 3.15 10.07
CA TYR A 286 -11.24 3.04 10.94
C TYR A 286 -11.55 3.37 12.41
N GLU A 287 -11.15 2.50 13.34
CA GLU A 287 -10.91 2.84 14.75
C GLU A 287 -9.39 2.92 14.93
N ILE A 288 -8.84 4.07 15.30
CA ILE A 288 -7.39 4.19 15.60
C ILE A 288 -7.22 4.76 16.98
N THR A 289 -6.56 3.99 17.85
CA THR A 289 -6.40 4.31 19.27
C THR A 289 -4.98 4.02 19.71
N PHE A 290 -4.34 5.03 20.30
CA PHE A 290 -3.05 4.85 20.95
C PHE A 290 -3.29 4.57 22.43
N PHE A 291 -2.48 3.73 23.08
CA PHE A 291 -2.78 3.28 24.44
C PHE A 291 -1.54 3.15 25.32
N SER A 292 -1.76 3.45 26.61
CA SER A 292 -0.81 3.19 27.70
C SER A 292 -1.60 2.68 28.91
N SER A 293 -1.70 3.45 29.99
CA SER A 293 -2.66 3.22 31.08
C SER A 293 -4.07 3.70 30.72
N GLU A 294 -4.16 4.62 29.76
CA GLU A 294 -5.38 5.23 29.24
C GLU A 294 -5.42 5.08 27.72
N LEU A 295 -6.59 5.35 27.11
CA LEU A 295 -6.78 5.36 25.65
C LEU A 295 -6.71 6.78 25.10
N TYR A 296 -6.04 6.94 23.97
CA TYR A 296 -5.93 8.16 23.20
C TYR A 296 -6.56 7.91 21.82
N GLU A 297 -7.81 8.32 21.67
CA GLU A 297 -8.57 8.16 20.43
C GLU A 297 -8.06 9.13 19.36
N ILE A 298 -7.59 8.61 18.24
CA ILE A 298 -7.26 9.39 17.04
C ILE A 298 -8.52 9.57 16.19
N VAL A 299 -9.21 8.45 15.94
CA VAL A 299 -10.47 8.44 15.22
C VAL A 299 -11.37 7.29 15.68
N ASN A 300 -12.67 7.59 15.71
CA ASN A 300 -13.72 6.67 16.06
C ASN A 300 -14.32 6.05 14.80
N ILE A 301 -14.49 4.73 14.77
CA ILE A 301 -15.04 4.04 13.59
C ILE A 301 -16.46 4.48 13.26
N ILE A 302 -17.21 4.90 14.27
CA ILE A 302 -18.58 5.39 14.11
C ILE A 302 -18.62 6.70 13.31
N ASP A 303 -17.62 7.57 13.47
CA ASP A 303 -17.57 8.84 12.74
C ASP A 303 -17.34 8.63 11.23
N PHE A 304 -16.61 7.58 10.86
CA PHE A 304 -16.49 7.16 9.46
C PHE A 304 -17.81 6.64 8.91
N MET A 305 -18.51 5.79 9.67
CA MET A 305 -19.82 5.27 9.27
C MET A 305 -20.85 6.39 9.10
N ASP A 306 -20.80 7.42 9.94
CA ASP A 306 -21.71 8.57 9.91
C ASP A 306 -21.25 9.66 8.90
N GLY A 307 -20.10 9.47 8.23
CA GLY A 307 -19.55 10.40 7.24
C GLY A 307 -19.02 11.72 7.82
N THR A 308 -18.84 11.80 9.15
CA THR A 308 -18.38 12.99 9.86
C THR A 308 -16.86 13.05 9.98
N ALA A 309 -16.16 11.92 9.89
CA ALA A 309 -14.71 11.84 9.80
C ALA A 309 -14.22 11.68 8.35
N LYS A 310 -13.15 12.39 8.01
CA LYS A 310 -12.43 12.21 6.74
C LYS A 310 -11.04 11.66 6.99
N LEU A 311 -10.56 10.83 6.07
CA LEU A 311 -9.22 10.25 6.17
C LEU A 311 -8.12 11.32 6.24
N SER A 312 -8.29 12.46 5.57
CA SER A 312 -7.38 13.61 5.66
C SER A 312 -7.21 14.10 7.10
N ASP A 313 -8.30 14.15 7.87
CA ASP A 313 -8.29 14.68 9.23
C ASP A 313 -7.62 13.69 10.18
N VAL A 314 -7.79 12.39 9.92
CA VAL A 314 -7.09 11.31 10.64
C VAL A 314 -5.59 11.38 10.43
N LYS A 315 -5.14 11.61 9.18
CA LYS A 315 -3.71 11.76 8.86
C LYS A 315 -3.10 12.94 9.63
N THR A 316 -3.75 14.10 9.61
CA THR A 316 -3.28 15.27 10.36
C THR A 316 -3.20 14.99 11.86
N LYS A 317 -4.24 14.35 12.45
CA LYS A 317 -4.21 13.99 13.87
C LYS A 317 -3.09 13.01 14.23
N LEU A 318 -2.78 12.06 13.34
CA LEU A 318 -1.64 11.16 13.52
C LEU A 318 -0.33 11.96 13.47
N GLU A 319 -0.11 12.77 12.45
CA GLU A 319 1.14 13.55 12.29
C GLU A 319 1.39 14.53 13.44
N GLU A 320 0.34 15.14 13.98
CA GLU A 320 0.41 16.08 15.11
C GLU A 320 0.49 15.38 16.48
N PHE A 321 0.28 14.06 16.54
CA PHE A 321 0.30 13.32 17.81
C PHE A 321 1.70 13.34 18.43
N ALA A 322 1.76 13.72 19.72
CA ALA A 322 2.96 13.70 20.54
C ALA A 322 2.71 12.93 21.84
N VAL A 323 3.70 12.13 22.23
CA VAL A 323 3.67 11.33 23.46
C VAL A 323 3.82 12.26 24.67
N GLY A 324 2.85 12.25 25.60
CA GLY A 324 2.89 13.07 26.82
C GLY A 324 3.58 12.39 28.01
N ASP A 325 3.86 13.17 29.07
CA ASP A 325 4.65 12.74 30.27
C ASP A 325 3.99 11.68 31.19
N ARG A 326 2.85 11.06 30.83
CA ARG A 326 2.03 10.23 31.74
C ARG A 326 1.90 8.74 31.36
N ASN A 327 2.69 8.23 30.42
CA ASN A 327 2.50 6.88 29.85
C ASN A 327 3.15 5.72 30.62
N THR A 328 3.13 5.79 31.96
CA THR A 328 3.88 4.86 32.84
C THR A 328 3.28 3.45 33.00
N GLY A 329 2.06 3.21 32.53
CA GLY A 329 1.39 1.91 32.61
C GLY A 329 1.05 1.34 31.23
N THR A 330 0.90 0.03 31.15
CA THR A 330 0.60 -0.68 29.90
C THR A 330 -0.64 -1.55 30.11
N ASN A 331 -1.78 -1.11 29.57
CA ASN A 331 -3.07 -1.78 29.66
C ASN A 331 -3.51 -2.30 28.28
N LEU A 332 -2.85 -3.36 27.81
CA LEU A 332 -3.15 -3.98 26.51
C LEU A 332 -4.59 -4.51 26.42
N ASN A 333 -5.19 -4.97 27.52
CA ASN A 333 -6.57 -5.44 27.50
C ASN A 333 -7.57 -4.29 27.22
N LEU A 334 -7.29 -3.07 27.66
CA LEU A 334 -8.18 -1.91 27.48
C LEU A 334 -8.41 -1.57 26.00
N VAL A 335 -7.40 -1.69 25.14
CA VAL A 335 -7.57 -1.44 23.70
C VAL A 335 -8.41 -2.53 23.03
N PHE A 336 -8.28 -3.79 23.44
CA PHE A 336 -9.17 -4.87 22.95
C PHE A 336 -10.60 -4.73 23.48
N GLU A 337 -10.80 -4.24 24.71
CA GLU A 337 -12.13 -3.93 25.25
C GLU A 337 -12.82 -2.84 24.43
N GLN A 338 -12.08 -1.78 24.07
CA GLN A 338 -12.56 -0.74 23.17
C GLN A 338 -12.98 -1.33 21.81
N PHE A 339 -12.15 -2.16 21.18
CA PHE A 339 -12.49 -2.77 19.89
C PHE A 339 -13.74 -3.66 19.98
N LEU A 340 -13.87 -4.45 21.05
CA LEU A 340 -15.05 -5.25 21.31
C LEU A 340 -16.30 -4.39 21.48
N GLU A 341 -16.21 -3.26 22.19
CA GLU A 341 -17.31 -2.31 22.35
C GLU A 341 -17.75 -1.72 20.99
N LYS A 342 -16.79 -1.28 20.17
CA LYS A 342 -17.10 -0.75 18.83
C LYS A 342 -17.75 -1.79 17.92
N MET A 343 -17.26 -3.03 17.93
CA MET A 343 -17.89 -4.13 17.20
C MET A 343 -19.33 -4.36 17.66
N ALA A 344 -19.59 -4.33 18.96
CA ALA A 344 -20.94 -4.46 19.50
C ALA A 344 -21.86 -3.32 19.04
N LEU A 345 -21.38 -2.07 19.02
CA LEU A 345 -22.12 -0.92 18.52
C LEU A 345 -22.43 -1.05 17.01
N ILE A 346 -21.46 -1.48 16.21
CA ILE A 346 -21.66 -1.75 14.77
C ILE A 346 -22.73 -2.83 14.58
N LYS A 347 -22.66 -3.93 15.33
CA LYS A 347 -23.67 -5.00 15.28
C LYS A 347 -25.08 -4.47 15.62
N ILE A 348 -25.20 -3.62 16.63
CA ILE A 348 -26.48 -3.00 17.01
C ILE A 348 -27.02 -2.10 15.89
N ARG A 349 -26.16 -1.27 15.28
CA ARG A 349 -26.56 -0.32 14.23
C ARG A 349 -26.92 -1.02 12.92
N ALA A 350 -26.11 -1.99 12.49
CA ALA A 350 -26.31 -2.70 11.24
C ALA A 350 -27.45 -3.74 11.31
N GLY A 351 -27.71 -4.29 12.49
CA GLY A 351 -28.57 -5.46 12.69
C GLY A 351 -27.83 -6.77 12.39
N GLU A 352 -28.32 -7.88 12.94
CA GLU A 352 -27.59 -9.17 12.89
C GLU A 352 -27.33 -9.68 11.48
N GLU A 353 -28.27 -9.51 10.54
CA GLU A 353 -28.12 -10.00 9.17
C GLU A 353 -27.07 -9.22 8.38
N ASN A 354 -27.07 -7.89 8.47
CA ASN A 354 -26.07 -7.08 7.77
C ASN A 354 -24.69 -7.20 8.40
N PHE A 355 -24.62 -7.39 9.73
CA PHE A 355 -23.37 -7.63 10.43
C PHE A 355 -22.64 -8.88 9.92
N LYS A 356 -23.37 -9.88 9.37
CA LYS A 356 -22.74 -11.07 8.77
C LYS A 356 -21.84 -10.75 7.58
N GLU A 357 -22.08 -9.62 6.92
CA GLU A 357 -21.30 -9.12 5.78
C GLU A 357 -20.13 -8.22 6.20
N HIS A 358 -19.98 -7.91 7.49
CA HIS A 358 -18.89 -7.07 7.99
C HIS A 358 -17.64 -7.91 8.21
N ARG A 359 -16.53 -7.47 7.62
CA ARG A 359 -15.19 -8.00 7.85
C ARG A 359 -14.44 -7.11 8.83
N HIS A 360 -13.68 -7.73 9.72
CA HIS A 360 -12.96 -7.02 10.77
C HIS A 360 -11.47 -7.35 10.72
N VAL A 361 -10.63 -6.33 10.66
CA VAL A 361 -9.18 -6.47 10.71
C VAL A 361 -8.66 -5.68 11.91
N ILE A 362 -8.03 -6.36 12.85
CA ILE A 362 -7.40 -5.75 14.03
C ILE A 362 -5.90 -5.79 13.86
N ILE A 363 -5.23 -4.66 14.05
CA ILE A 363 -3.79 -4.50 13.93
C ILE A 363 -3.28 -3.86 15.21
N VAL A 364 -2.38 -4.54 15.93
CA VAL A 364 -1.83 -4.01 17.19
C VAL A 364 -0.32 -3.99 17.16
N PHE A 365 0.25 -2.83 17.46
CA PHE A 365 1.69 -2.61 17.65
C PHE A 365 1.97 -2.55 19.15
N THR A 366 2.68 -3.53 19.71
CA THR A 366 2.97 -3.61 21.16
C THR A 366 4.16 -4.53 21.43
N ASP A 367 4.81 -4.39 22.58
CA ASP A 367 5.83 -5.33 23.06
C ASP A 367 5.23 -6.48 23.92
N GLY A 368 3.94 -6.37 24.30
CA GLY A 368 3.24 -7.31 25.16
C GLY A 368 3.52 -7.15 26.65
N ALA A 369 4.22 -6.09 27.07
CA ALA A 369 4.63 -5.85 28.46
C ALA A 369 3.49 -5.31 29.35
N TYR A 370 2.28 -5.86 29.25
CA TYR A 370 1.13 -5.36 30.00
C TYR A 370 1.27 -5.61 31.52
N ASN A 371 0.97 -4.58 32.31
CA ASN A 371 1.04 -4.61 33.78
C ASN A 371 -0.26 -4.13 34.45
N MET A 372 -1.25 -3.72 33.66
CA MET A 372 -2.58 -3.27 34.08
C MET A 372 -3.66 -4.00 33.27
N GLY A 373 -4.89 -4.05 33.79
CA GLY A 373 -6.05 -4.61 33.07
C GLY A 373 -6.12 -6.14 32.95
N GLY A 374 -5.04 -6.85 33.27
CA GLY A 374 -4.98 -8.31 33.17
C GLY A 374 -4.72 -8.81 31.75
N SER A 375 -4.79 -10.14 31.56
CA SER A 375 -4.53 -10.74 30.25
C SER A 375 -5.61 -10.34 29.22
N PRO A 376 -5.24 -9.95 27.99
CA PRO A 376 -6.18 -9.65 26.90
C PRO A 376 -6.83 -10.88 26.26
N ALA A 377 -6.32 -12.09 26.50
CA ALA A 377 -6.80 -13.31 25.84
C ALA A 377 -8.31 -13.59 26.02
N PRO A 378 -8.93 -13.40 27.22
CA PRO A 378 -10.37 -13.57 27.39
C PRO A 378 -11.20 -12.57 26.56
N THR A 379 -10.71 -11.36 26.36
CA THR A 379 -11.39 -10.32 25.57
C THR A 379 -11.28 -10.63 24.08
N VAL A 380 -10.10 -11.05 23.61
CA VAL A 380 -9.91 -11.51 22.24
C VAL A 380 -10.80 -12.72 21.93
N ALA A 381 -10.99 -13.64 22.87
CA ALA A 381 -11.93 -14.75 22.69
C ALA A 381 -13.39 -14.26 22.49
N LYS A 382 -13.80 -13.19 23.18
CA LYS A 382 -15.12 -12.57 22.95
C LYS A 382 -15.21 -11.88 21.59
N ILE A 383 -14.13 -11.25 21.13
CA ILE A 383 -14.04 -10.66 19.78
C ILE A 383 -14.25 -11.74 18.72
N LYS A 384 -13.51 -12.86 18.82
CA LYS A 384 -13.64 -14.03 17.94
C LYS A 384 -15.10 -14.53 17.92
N ASN A 385 -15.68 -14.76 19.09
CA ASN A 385 -17.07 -15.20 19.21
C ASN A 385 -18.08 -14.22 18.59
N SER A 386 -17.85 -12.91 18.72
CA SER A 386 -18.71 -11.87 18.14
C SER A 386 -18.65 -11.87 16.61
N ALA A 387 -17.44 -11.88 16.04
CA ALA A 387 -17.24 -11.86 14.59
C ALA A 387 -17.71 -13.17 13.91
N TYR A 388 -17.50 -14.31 14.56
CA TYR A 388 -17.90 -15.63 14.07
C TYR A 388 -19.34 -16.00 14.41
N LEU A 389 -20.10 -15.11 15.07
CA LEU A 389 -21.49 -15.34 15.47
C LEU A 389 -21.68 -16.61 16.33
N ASN A 390 -20.67 -16.97 17.13
CA ASN A 390 -20.59 -18.20 17.91
C ASN A 390 -20.71 -19.51 17.09
N LEU A 391 -20.42 -19.48 15.79
CA LEU A 391 -20.33 -20.69 14.97
C LEU A 391 -18.96 -21.35 15.22
N ALA A 392 -18.97 -22.63 15.60
CA ALA A 392 -17.77 -23.40 15.92
C ALA A 392 -17.29 -24.29 14.75
N ASP A 393 -17.85 -24.13 13.57
CA ASP A 393 -17.60 -24.95 12.38
C ASP A 393 -16.52 -24.38 11.45
N GLY A 394 -15.90 -23.24 11.82
CA GLY A 394 -14.87 -22.56 11.02
C GLY A 394 -15.40 -21.88 9.76
N SER A 395 -16.73 -21.84 9.56
CA SER A 395 -17.36 -21.28 8.35
C SER A 395 -17.20 -19.75 8.19
N ARG A 396 -16.72 -19.06 9.24
CA ARG A 396 -16.58 -17.60 9.29
C ARG A 396 -15.17 -17.13 9.65
N ASP A 397 -14.18 -18.02 9.61
CA ASP A 397 -12.82 -17.66 10.01
C ASP A 397 -12.23 -16.53 9.13
N ASP A 398 -12.69 -16.39 7.88
CA ASP A 398 -12.28 -15.33 6.93
C ASP A 398 -12.86 -13.91 7.25
N TYR A 399 -13.67 -13.77 8.31
CA TYR A 399 -14.31 -12.48 8.67
C TYR A 399 -13.60 -11.72 9.79
N LEU A 400 -12.55 -12.31 10.38
CA LEU A 400 -11.75 -11.68 11.42
C LEU A 400 -10.28 -12.03 11.28
N ASP A 401 -9.47 -11.02 11.02
CA ASP A 401 -8.02 -11.11 11.11
C ASP A 401 -7.51 -10.27 12.28
N ILE A 402 -6.63 -10.83 13.11
CA ILE A 402 -5.95 -10.11 14.18
C ILE A 402 -4.44 -10.26 14.00
N TYR A 403 -3.83 -9.16 13.58
CA TYR A 403 -2.40 -9.01 13.37
C TYR A 403 -1.73 -8.35 14.57
N ILE A 404 -0.66 -8.99 15.06
CA ILE A 404 0.17 -8.44 16.13
C ILE A 404 1.57 -8.16 15.57
N PHE A 405 1.93 -6.88 15.53
CA PHE A 405 3.26 -6.40 15.23
C PHE A 405 4.00 -6.19 16.55
N ALA A 406 4.78 -7.20 16.92
CA ALA A 406 5.60 -7.16 18.11
C ALA A 406 6.80 -6.24 17.88
N ILE A 407 6.82 -5.13 18.62
CA ILE A 407 7.80 -4.04 18.53
C ILE A 407 8.50 -3.84 19.88
N GLY A 408 9.59 -3.06 19.91
CA GLY A 408 10.33 -2.79 21.14
C GLY A 408 11.49 -3.74 21.39
N ASP A 409 12.28 -3.41 22.42
CA ASP A 409 13.55 -4.07 22.69
C ASP A 409 13.42 -5.37 23.51
N ASP A 410 12.33 -5.55 24.27
CA ASP A 410 12.02 -6.79 24.99
C ASP A 410 10.56 -7.19 24.77
N ILE A 411 10.37 -8.21 23.94
CA ILE A 411 9.07 -8.67 23.47
C ILE A 411 8.62 -9.90 24.27
N PHE A 412 7.34 -9.91 24.65
CA PHE A 412 6.67 -11.00 25.37
C PHE A 412 5.89 -11.90 24.40
N ASP A 413 6.60 -12.72 23.64
CA ASP A 413 6.02 -13.53 22.54
C ASP A 413 4.87 -14.45 23.01
N ASP A 414 5.05 -15.14 24.14
CA ASP A 414 4.07 -16.10 24.69
C ASP A 414 2.72 -15.45 25.06
N ASP A 415 2.76 -14.15 25.40
CA ASP A 415 1.59 -13.36 25.74
C ASP A 415 0.87 -12.80 24.49
N LEU A 416 1.63 -12.54 23.42
CA LEU A 416 1.14 -11.90 22.19
C LEU A 416 0.59 -12.90 21.16
N MET A 417 1.27 -14.03 20.95
CA MET A 417 0.87 -15.01 19.94
C MET A 417 -0.58 -15.52 20.09
N PRO A 418 -1.09 -15.80 21.31
CA PRO A 418 -2.48 -16.24 21.49
C PRO A 418 -3.55 -15.21 21.08
N LEU A 419 -3.17 -13.95 20.92
CA LEU A 419 -4.07 -12.84 20.59
C LEU A 419 -4.38 -12.77 19.08
N THR A 420 -3.64 -13.50 18.25
CA THR A 420 -3.83 -13.53 16.79
C THR A 420 -5.06 -14.35 16.37
N ALA A 421 -5.59 -14.05 15.18
CA ALA A 421 -6.70 -14.74 14.53
C ALA A 421 -6.61 -14.51 13.01
N GLY A 422 -7.22 -15.37 12.22
CA GLY A 422 -7.31 -15.25 10.75
C GLY A 422 -6.99 -16.56 10.04
N THR A 423 -7.34 -16.62 8.76
CA THR A 423 -7.12 -17.80 7.90
C THR A 423 -5.94 -17.58 6.96
N GLY A 424 -5.02 -18.54 6.94
CA GLY A 424 -3.86 -18.51 6.05
C GLY A 424 -2.77 -17.51 6.46
N GLY A 425 -1.50 -17.89 6.30
CA GLY A 425 -0.37 -17.00 6.55
C GLY A 425 -0.09 -16.68 8.03
N ASN A 426 0.94 -15.86 8.24
CA ASN A 426 1.39 -15.45 9.57
C ASN A 426 0.63 -14.21 10.03
N HIS A 427 0.19 -14.21 11.29
CA HIS A 427 -0.52 -13.09 11.92
C HIS A 427 0.27 -12.47 13.09
N TYR A 428 1.42 -13.05 13.41
CA TYR A 428 2.35 -12.56 14.42
C TYR A 428 3.66 -12.20 13.72
N PHE A 429 4.13 -10.97 13.92
CA PHE A 429 5.36 -10.47 13.31
C PHE A 429 6.24 -9.82 14.36
N ARG A 430 7.50 -10.26 14.44
CA ARG A 430 8.51 -9.67 15.31
C ARG A 430 9.33 -8.66 14.50
N VAL A 431 9.01 -7.39 14.64
CA VAL A 431 9.55 -6.32 13.79
C VAL A 431 10.75 -5.66 14.45
N LYS A 432 11.91 -5.76 13.80
CA LYS A 432 13.14 -5.09 14.26
C LYS A 432 13.29 -3.67 13.70
N ASP A 433 12.84 -3.44 12.47
CA ASP A 433 13.04 -2.19 11.73
C ASP A 433 11.71 -1.78 11.09
N LEU A 434 11.02 -0.83 11.73
CA LEU A 434 9.73 -0.30 11.29
C LEU A 434 9.86 0.69 10.12
N GLU A 435 11.03 1.31 9.89
CA GLU A 435 11.20 2.23 8.76
C GLU A 435 11.00 1.48 7.44
N LYS A 436 11.61 0.30 7.34
CA LYS A 436 11.47 -0.55 6.16
C LYS A 436 10.11 -1.23 6.06
N LEU A 437 9.33 -1.30 7.14
CA LEU A 437 7.94 -1.76 7.07
C LEU A 437 7.10 -0.79 6.22
N GLN A 438 7.43 0.50 6.16
CA GLN A 438 6.73 1.44 5.28
C GLN A 438 6.96 1.12 3.80
N GLU A 439 8.17 0.69 3.44
CA GLU A 439 8.51 0.20 2.09
C GLU A 439 7.70 -1.05 1.73
N THR A 440 7.24 -1.83 2.72
CA THR A 440 6.43 -3.03 2.47
C THR A 440 4.98 -2.71 2.16
N PHE A 441 4.40 -1.69 2.80
CA PHE A 441 3.06 -1.21 2.43
C PHE A 441 3.06 -0.64 1.02
N ASP A 442 4.19 -0.09 0.59
CA ASP A 442 4.41 0.30 -0.81
C ASP A 442 4.39 -0.87 -1.81
N GLU A 443 4.65 -2.10 -1.36
CA GLU A 443 4.58 -3.34 -2.16
C GLU A 443 3.21 -4.04 -2.05
N MET A 444 2.37 -3.71 -1.04
CA MET A 444 1.01 -4.26 -0.91
C MET A 444 0.12 -3.93 -2.11
N ILE A 445 0.41 -2.84 -2.80
CA ILE A 445 -0.15 -2.55 -4.11
C ILE A 445 0.57 -3.47 -5.10
N ASP A 446 0.17 -4.74 -5.13
CA ASP A 446 0.54 -5.60 -6.25
C ASP A 446 -0.25 -5.15 -7.47
N GLU A 447 0.47 -4.30 -8.19
CA GLU A 447 0.09 -3.61 -9.38
C GLU A 447 -0.43 -4.54 -10.50
N ASP A 448 -0.13 -5.83 -10.45
CA ASP A 448 -0.56 -6.83 -11.44
C ASP A 448 -2.01 -7.33 -11.23
N GLU A 449 -2.66 -7.07 -10.09
CA GLU A 449 -4.07 -7.40 -9.85
C GLU A 449 -5.00 -6.17 -9.85
N VAL A 450 -4.45 -4.98 -9.61
CA VAL A 450 -5.19 -3.70 -9.72
C VAL A 450 -5.28 -3.18 -11.17
N LYS A 451 -5.13 -4.07 -12.16
CA LYS A 451 -5.03 -3.75 -13.60
C LYS A 451 -6.26 -3.02 -14.15
N GLY A 452 -7.42 -3.16 -13.50
CA GLY A 452 -8.67 -2.51 -13.92
C GLY A 452 -8.80 -1.04 -13.50
N LEU A 453 -8.01 -0.54 -12.55
CA LEU A 453 -8.19 0.82 -12.03
C LEU A 453 -7.48 1.87 -12.89
N CYS A 454 -8.25 2.84 -13.38
CA CYS A 454 -7.73 4.00 -14.09
C CYS A 454 -7.00 4.96 -13.13
N GLY A 455 -6.09 5.79 -13.63
CA GLY A 455 -5.53 6.94 -12.91
C GLY A 455 -4.64 6.60 -11.72
N LEU A 456 -4.37 5.33 -11.40
CA LEU A 456 -3.40 5.00 -10.36
C LEU A 456 -2.01 5.50 -10.76
N HIS A 457 -1.39 6.29 -9.87
CA HIS A 457 0.00 6.71 -10.00
C HIS A 457 0.70 6.68 -8.65
N LYS A 458 2.03 6.54 -8.67
CA LYS A 458 2.88 6.61 -7.48
C LYS A 458 3.84 7.78 -7.61
N GLU A 459 3.92 8.59 -6.56
CA GLU A 459 4.94 9.63 -6.44
C GLU A 459 6.18 9.01 -5.80
N TYR A 460 7.33 9.21 -6.43
CA TYR A 460 8.62 8.76 -5.91
C TYR A 460 9.46 10.00 -5.59
N GLU A 461 10.12 10.00 -4.43
CA GLU A 461 11.08 11.06 -4.07
C GLU A 461 12.30 11.08 -5.00
N ASP A 462 12.59 9.93 -5.62
CA ASP A 462 13.65 9.75 -6.60
C ASP A 462 13.14 9.98 -8.04
N HIS A 463 13.76 10.91 -8.77
CA HIS A 463 13.36 11.32 -10.11
C HIS A 463 14.13 10.60 -11.25
N ARG A 464 14.72 9.43 -10.99
CA ARG A 464 15.34 8.59 -12.04
C ARG A 464 14.36 8.30 -13.19
N ASN A 465 14.90 8.22 -14.40
CA ASN A 465 14.12 8.03 -15.64
C ASN A 465 13.22 6.78 -15.62
N GLU A 466 13.66 5.70 -14.99
CA GLU A 466 12.89 4.45 -14.85
C GLU A 466 11.63 4.63 -13.98
N LEU A 467 11.69 5.55 -13.01
CA LEU A 467 10.58 5.86 -12.11
C LEU A 467 9.56 6.79 -12.78
N LYS A 468 10.00 7.71 -13.65
CA LYS A 468 9.09 8.62 -14.37
C LYS A 468 8.01 7.90 -15.21
N ARG A 469 8.33 6.74 -15.80
CA ARG A 469 7.32 5.93 -16.50
C ARG A 469 6.27 5.37 -15.54
N LYS A 470 6.67 4.98 -14.33
CA LYS A 470 5.74 4.55 -13.26
C LYS A 470 4.94 5.71 -12.67
N MET A 471 5.50 6.93 -12.67
CA MET A 471 4.79 8.14 -12.24
C MET A 471 3.70 8.57 -13.23
N TYR A 472 3.89 8.31 -14.52
CA TYR A 472 2.97 8.72 -15.59
C TYR A 472 2.59 7.54 -16.50
N PRO A 473 1.94 6.49 -15.98
CA PRO A 473 1.77 5.23 -16.71
C PRO A 473 0.84 5.34 -17.94
N TRP A 474 0.01 6.38 -18.02
CA TRP A 474 -0.88 6.62 -19.16
C TRP A 474 -0.21 7.27 -20.37
N MET A 475 0.99 7.84 -20.24
CA MET A 475 1.60 8.61 -21.32
C MET A 475 1.80 7.75 -22.57
N ALA A 476 1.49 8.33 -23.73
CA ALA A 476 1.71 7.74 -25.05
C ALA A 476 2.34 8.78 -25.98
N PHE A 477 3.28 8.36 -26.83
CA PHE A 477 3.80 9.24 -27.89
C PHE A 477 3.27 8.80 -29.25
N ILE A 478 2.73 9.74 -30.00
CA ILE A 478 2.11 9.49 -31.29
C ILE A 478 3.04 10.02 -32.38
N SER A 479 3.30 9.19 -33.38
CA SER A 479 4.05 9.58 -34.56
C SER A 479 3.31 9.17 -35.83
N THR A 480 3.21 10.11 -36.78
CA THR A 480 2.66 9.84 -38.11
C THR A 480 3.78 9.73 -39.14
N GLN A 481 3.68 8.72 -40.01
CA GLN A 481 4.60 8.55 -41.13
C GLN A 481 4.39 9.65 -42.18
N VAL A 482 5.51 10.03 -42.81
CA VAL A 482 5.65 11.16 -43.75
C VAL A 482 4.61 11.10 -44.88
N LYS A 483 3.83 12.18 -45.03
CA LYS A 483 3.06 12.47 -46.26
C LYS A 483 4.04 12.80 -47.39
N ALA A 484 3.60 12.78 -48.65
CA ALA A 484 4.43 13.11 -49.81
C ALA A 484 5.05 14.55 -49.78
N ASP A 485 4.69 15.38 -48.79
CA ASP A 485 5.18 16.72 -48.49
C ASP A 485 6.33 16.79 -47.44
N GLY A 486 6.80 15.65 -46.93
CA GLY A 486 8.03 15.56 -46.11
C GLY A 486 7.87 15.77 -44.60
N HIS A 487 6.66 15.97 -44.06
CA HIS A 487 6.47 16.31 -42.63
C HIS A 487 5.88 15.16 -41.80
N SER A 488 6.62 14.69 -40.79
CA SER A 488 6.12 13.76 -39.75
C SER A 488 5.57 14.57 -38.57
N LYS A 489 4.32 14.31 -38.12
CA LYS A 489 3.79 14.91 -36.89
C LYS A 489 4.18 14.06 -35.69
N LYS A 490 4.60 14.73 -34.60
CA LYS A 490 4.83 14.13 -33.28
C LYS A 490 3.88 14.80 -32.31
N CYS A 491 3.14 13.97 -31.57
CA CYS A 491 2.16 14.39 -30.58
C CYS A 491 2.27 13.51 -29.34
N MET A 492 1.58 13.91 -28.28
CA MET A 492 1.32 13.09 -27.10
C MET A 492 -0.11 12.57 -27.11
N GLY A 493 -0.36 11.59 -26.26
CA GLY A 493 -1.70 11.08 -25.97
C GLY A 493 -1.72 10.41 -24.60
N SER A 494 -2.88 9.91 -24.22
CA SER A 494 -3.09 9.17 -23.00
C SER A 494 -3.81 7.85 -23.28
N LEU A 495 -3.30 6.77 -22.71
CA LEU A 495 -4.02 5.50 -22.64
C LEU A 495 -5.27 5.70 -21.77
N VAL A 496 -6.45 5.38 -22.28
CA VAL A 496 -7.73 5.50 -21.55
C VAL A 496 -8.40 4.15 -21.33
N THR A 497 -8.06 3.16 -22.14
CA THR A 497 -8.33 1.73 -21.93
C THR A 497 -7.16 0.92 -22.48
N PRO A 498 -7.05 -0.41 -22.25
CA PRO A 498 -5.98 -1.23 -22.86
C PRO A 498 -5.92 -1.18 -24.40
N GLU A 499 -6.99 -0.73 -25.08
CA GLU A 499 -7.06 -0.60 -26.54
C GLU A 499 -7.01 0.83 -27.06
N PHE A 500 -7.40 1.81 -26.25
CA PHE A 500 -7.69 3.15 -26.75
C PHE A 500 -6.74 4.20 -26.20
N VAL A 501 -6.22 5.02 -27.12
CA VAL A 501 -5.42 6.21 -26.81
C VAL A 501 -6.19 7.46 -27.21
N LEU A 502 -6.38 8.38 -26.27
CA LEU A 502 -6.98 9.69 -26.47
C LEU A 502 -5.90 10.70 -26.89
N THR A 503 -6.21 11.51 -27.91
CA THR A 503 -5.30 12.53 -28.45
C THR A 503 -6.09 13.67 -29.10
N ALA A 504 -5.39 14.73 -29.53
CA ALA A 504 -5.95 15.77 -30.39
C ALA A 504 -6.20 15.23 -31.82
N ALA A 505 -7.30 15.67 -32.44
CA ALA A 505 -7.67 15.24 -33.78
C ALA A 505 -6.66 15.72 -34.84
N HIS A 506 -6.16 16.96 -34.73
CA HIS A 506 -5.22 17.55 -35.68
C HIS A 506 -3.89 16.79 -35.79
N CYS A 507 -3.56 15.95 -34.80
CA CYS A 507 -2.38 15.09 -34.80
C CYS A 507 -2.48 13.95 -35.82
N VAL A 508 -3.67 13.38 -35.99
CA VAL A 508 -3.89 12.17 -36.79
C VAL A 508 -4.86 12.37 -37.97
N TYR A 509 -5.58 13.48 -38.01
CA TYR A 509 -6.52 13.80 -39.08
C TYR A 509 -5.85 13.84 -40.47
N GLY A 510 -6.46 13.13 -41.42
CA GLY A 510 -5.96 13.01 -42.78
C GLY A 510 -4.78 12.05 -42.96
N PHE A 511 -4.50 11.18 -41.97
CA PHE A 511 -3.62 10.02 -42.10
C PHE A 511 -4.44 8.72 -42.10
N LEU A 512 -3.95 7.70 -42.81
CA LEU A 512 -4.50 6.34 -42.71
C LEU A 512 -4.06 5.69 -41.39
N PRO A 513 -4.87 4.81 -40.77
CA PRO A 513 -4.50 4.13 -39.53
C PRO A 513 -3.13 3.45 -39.60
N GLU A 514 -2.79 2.78 -40.72
CA GLU A 514 -1.49 2.10 -40.85
C GLU A 514 -0.28 3.04 -40.83
N LYS A 515 -0.49 4.36 -40.98
CA LYS A 515 0.52 5.41 -40.92
C LYS A 515 0.63 6.08 -39.55
N VAL A 516 -0.18 5.66 -38.58
CA VAL A 516 -0.16 6.16 -37.21
C VAL A 516 0.43 5.08 -36.30
N THR A 517 1.51 5.44 -35.59
CA THR A 517 2.15 4.59 -34.59
C THR A 517 2.11 5.25 -33.22
N VAL A 518 1.94 4.43 -32.19
CA VAL A 518 1.89 4.85 -30.79
C VAL A 518 3.02 4.16 -30.02
N GLU A 519 3.89 4.93 -29.38
CA GLU A 519 4.95 4.44 -28.49
C GLU A 519 4.39 4.31 -27.08
N ILE A 520 4.22 3.06 -26.62
CA ILE A 520 3.80 2.65 -25.28
C ILE A 520 4.62 1.41 -24.94
N ASP A 521 5.53 1.52 -23.97
CA ASP A 521 6.37 0.40 -23.56
C ASP A 521 5.69 -0.43 -22.45
N ASP A 522 5.06 -1.53 -22.85
CA ASP A 522 4.40 -2.51 -21.99
C ASP A 522 5.27 -3.73 -21.66
N GLY A 523 6.57 -3.68 -21.96
CA GLY A 523 7.49 -4.80 -21.74
C GLY A 523 7.47 -5.88 -22.81
N GLN A 524 6.41 -5.96 -23.64
CA GLN A 524 6.39 -6.84 -24.82
C GLN A 524 6.75 -6.10 -26.10
N HIS A 525 6.07 -4.98 -26.38
CA HIS A 525 6.19 -4.25 -27.64
C HIS A 525 6.09 -2.75 -27.41
N LYS A 526 7.22 -2.06 -27.60
CA LYS A 526 7.32 -0.61 -27.40
C LYS A 526 6.49 0.23 -28.39
N ILE A 527 6.26 -0.26 -29.61
CA ILE A 527 5.55 0.47 -30.67
C ILE A 527 4.30 -0.33 -31.08
N LYS A 528 3.14 0.31 -30.99
CA LYS A 528 1.82 -0.20 -31.35
C LYS A 528 1.31 0.52 -32.61
N LYS A 529 0.58 -0.19 -33.47
CA LYS A 529 -0.06 0.38 -34.66
C LYS A 529 -1.52 0.71 -34.40
N ALA A 530 -2.05 1.72 -35.09
CA ALA A 530 -3.47 2.01 -35.07
C ALA A 530 -4.27 1.06 -35.97
N LYS A 531 -5.35 0.51 -35.44
CA LYS A 531 -6.39 -0.25 -36.16
C LYS A 531 -7.42 0.71 -36.78
N THR A 532 -7.94 1.61 -35.96
CA THR A 532 -9.02 2.54 -36.34
C THR A 532 -8.78 3.91 -35.71
N LEU A 533 -9.17 4.98 -36.42
CA LEU A 533 -9.12 6.35 -35.92
C LEU A 533 -10.55 6.90 -35.84
N PHE A 534 -10.95 7.34 -34.65
CA PHE A 534 -12.26 7.94 -34.40
C PHE A 534 -12.08 9.43 -34.16
N TYR A 535 -12.89 10.26 -34.82
CA TYR A 535 -12.85 11.71 -34.70
C TYR A 535 -14.19 12.20 -34.18
N HIS A 536 -14.18 13.29 -33.43
CA HIS A 536 -15.43 13.96 -33.10
C HIS A 536 -16.17 14.40 -34.40
N PRO A 537 -17.46 14.08 -34.59
CA PRO A 537 -18.17 14.33 -35.86
C PRO A 537 -18.23 15.80 -36.30
N LYS A 538 -18.09 16.72 -35.34
CA LYS A 538 -18.10 18.18 -35.58
C LYS A 538 -16.71 18.77 -35.82
N TYR A 539 -15.64 17.99 -35.74
CA TYR A 539 -14.28 18.48 -35.95
C TYR A 539 -14.07 18.91 -37.42
N ASN A 540 -13.76 20.19 -37.64
CA ASN A 540 -13.45 20.72 -38.96
C ASN A 540 -12.62 22.01 -38.87
N VAL A 541 -11.32 21.91 -39.18
CA VAL A 541 -10.34 23.02 -39.14
C VAL A 541 -10.70 24.19 -40.05
N THR A 542 -11.53 23.97 -41.07
CA THR A 542 -11.87 24.99 -42.07
C THR A 542 -13.27 25.59 -41.91
N ALA A 543 -14.04 25.18 -40.89
CA ALA A 543 -15.45 25.53 -40.76
C ALA A 543 -15.76 27.02 -40.58
N LYS A 544 -14.76 27.84 -40.22
CA LYS A 544 -14.91 29.28 -39.95
C LYS A 544 -14.02 30.16 -40.84
N LYS A 545 -13.50 29.61 -41.95
CA LYS A 545 -12.68 30.38 -42.90
C LYS A 545 -13.44 31.55 -43.53
N ASP A 546 -14.75 31.40 -43.72
CA ASP A 546 -15.66 32.46 -44.19
C ASP A 546 -15.73 33.66 -43.23
N LYS A 547 -15.49 33.42 -41.93
CA LYS A 547 -15.40 34.46 -40.90
C LYS A 547 -13.98 35.00 -40.69
N GLY A 548 -13.02 34.62 -41.55
CA GLY A 548 -11.63 35.05 -41.45
C GLY A 548 -10.78 34.26 -40.44
N ILE A 549 -11.30 33.19 -39.84
CA ILE A 549 -10.54 32.31 -38.95
C ILE A 549 -9.88 31.22 -39.80
N ASN A 550 -8.55 31.25 -39.90
CA ASN A 550 -7.81 30.36 -40.81
C ASN A 550 -7.84 28.89 -40.35
N GLU A 551 -7.69 28.66 -39.04
CA GLU A 551 -7.70 27.35 -38.42
C GLU A 551 -8.67 27.33 -37.23
N PHE A 552 -9.63 26.41 -37.26
CA PHE A 552 -10.70 26.30 -36.26
C PHE A 552 -10.62 24.96 -35.52
N TYR A 553 -10.05 24.98 -34.33
CA TYR A 553 -9.73 23.78 -33.53
C TYR A 553 -10.87 23.29 -32.63
N ASP A 554 -12.12 23.70 -32.87
CA ASP A 554 -13.23 23.23 -32.05
C ASP A 554 -13.43 21.72 -32.21
N TYR A 555 -13.77 21.04 -31.13
CA TYR A 555 -13.86 19.57 -31.06
C TYR A 555 -12.60 18.82 -31.52
N ASP A 556 -11.42 19.39 -31.29
CA ASP A 556 -10.12 18.78 -31.64
C ASP A 556 -9.75 17.59 -30.75
N VAL A 557 -10.53 16.51 -30.85
CA VAL A 557 -10.38 15.27 -30.09
C VAL A 557 -10.54 14.05 -30.98
N ALA A 558 -9.67 13.06 -30.78
CA ALA A 558 -9.69 11.79 -31.48
C ALA A 558 -9.30 10.62 -30.56
N LEU A 559 -9.82 9.44 -30.88
CA LEU A 559 -9.46 8.18 -30.24
C LEU A 559 -8.76 7.28 -31.27
N ILE A 560 -7.62 6.73 -30.88
CA ILE A 560 -6.86 5.73 -31.64
C ILE A 560 -7.17 4.37 -31.03
N GLN A 561 -7.81 3.48 -31.79
CA GLN A 561 -7.89 2.07 -31.42
C GLN A 561 -6.61 1.36 -31.85
N LEU A 562 -5.97 0.64 -30.94
CA LEU A 562 -4.74 -0.11 -31.20
C LEU A 562 -5.04 -1.46 -31.86
N GLU A 563 -4.12 -1.95 -32.70
CA GLU A 563 -4.20 -3.27 -33.33
C GLU A 563 -4.01 -4.41 -32.32
N LYS A 564 -3.19 -4.18 -31.29
CA LYS A 564 -2.95 -5.10 -30.19
C LYS A 564 -3.19 -4.37 -28.88
N TYR A 565 -3.80 -5.07 -27.93
CA TYR A 565 -3.94 -4.63 -26.55
C TYR A 565 -2.59 -4.26 -25.94
N VAL A 566 -2.66 -3.37 -24.96
CA VAL A 566 -1.57 -3.02 -24.06
C VAL A 566 -1.67 -3.88 -22.81
N ASP A 567 -0.58 -4.55 -22.45
CA ASP A 567 -0.53 -5.28 -21.20
C ASP A 567 -0.40 -4.30 -20.03
N ILE A 568 -1.46 -4.25 -19.21
CA ILE A 568 -1.49 -3.35 -18.06
C ILE A 568 -0.49 -3.82 -17.00
N SER A 569 0.32 -2.88 -16.52
CA SER A 569 1.38 -3.13 -15.53
C SER A 569 1.70 -1.84 -14.77
N THR A 570 2.68 -1.87 -13.88
CA THR A 570 3.11 -0.68 -13.12
C THR A 570 3.61 0.48 -13.96
N LYS A 571 4.04 0.18 -15.18
CA LYS A 571 4.63 1.15 -16.10
C LYS A 571 3.58 1.66 -17.09
N VAL A 572 2.45 0.97 -17.23
CA VAL A 572 1.46 1.24 -18.28
C VAL A 572 0.05 1.00 -17.77
N ARG A 573 -0.73 2.07 -17.64
CA ARG A 573 -2.09 2.05 -17.10
C ARG A 573 -2.95 3.13 -17.74
N PRO A 574 -4.27 2.93 -17.84
CA PRO A 574 -5.16 3.97 -18.31
C PRO A 574 -5.26 5.13 -17.31
N ILE A 575 -5.45 6.36 -17.80
CA ILE A 575 -5.86 7.52 -16.99
C ILE A 575 -7.39 7.53 -16.84
N CYS A 576 -7.90 8.03 -15.71
CA CYS A 576 -9.35 8.20 -15.55
C CYS A 576 -9.87 9.32 -16.46
N ILE A 577 -11.07 9.13 -17.04
CA ILE A 577 -11.74 10.14 -17.88
C ILE A 577 -13.11 10.51 -17.30
N PRO A 578 -13.62 11.72 -17.58
CA PRO A 578 -14.80 12.23 -16.89
C PRO A 578 -16.07 11.45 -17.19
N CYS A 579 -17.00 11.50 -16.26
CA CYS A 579 -18.37 11.01 -16.35
C CYS A 579 -18.46 9.50 -16.54
N THR A 580 -17.51 8.78 -15.94
CA THR A 580 -17.47 7.32 -15.85
C THR A 580 -17.67 6.85 -14.42
N LEU A 581 -18.17 5.63 -14.21
CA LEU A 581 -18.33 5.03 -12.88
C LEU A 581 -16.97 4.83 -12.21
N GLU A 582 -15.94 4.49 -12.98
CA GLU A 582 -14.58 4.30 -12.51
C GLU A 582 -14.01 5.60 -11.95
N THR A 583 -14.26 6.74 -12.61
CA THR A 583 -13.91 8.07 -12.08
C THR A 583 -14.76 8.42 -10.85
N ASN A 584 -16.01 7.97 -10.78
CA ASN A 584 -16.85 8.20 -9.61
C ASN A 584 -16.27 7.49 -8.36
N ALA A 585 -15.86 6.23 -8.53
CA ALA A 585 -15.15 5.47 -7.52
C ALA A 585 -13.79 6.11 -7.16
N ALA A 586 -13.04 6.59 -8.17
CA ALA A 586 -11.76 7.28 -7.97
C ALA A 586 -11.87 8.57 -7.16
N LEU A 587 -13.03 9.23 -7.19
CA LEU A 587 -13.29 10.49 -6.50
C LEU A 587 -14.06 10.29 -5.18
N HIS A 588 -14.36 9.04 -4.80
CA HIS A 588 -15.18 8.71 -3.63
C HIS A 588 -16.54 9.44 -3.60
N LEU A 589 -17.14 9.63 -4.78
CA LEU A 589 -18.43 10.31 -4.89
C LEU A 589 -19.57 9.33 -4.65
N VAL A 590 -20.43 9.65 -3.69
CA VAL A 590 -21.65 8.88 -3.38
C VAL A 590 -22.73 9.13 -4.44
N ASP A 591 -22.76 10.33 -5.01
CA ASP A 591 -23.66 10.72 -6.08
C ASP A 591 -23.06 10.41 -7.46
N GLN A 592 -23.70 9.49 -8.17
CA GLN A 592 -23.25 9.02 -9.50
C GLN A 592 -23.61 10.00 -10.62
N SER A 593 -23.26 11.30 -10.49
CA SER A 593 -23.55 12.32 -11.51
C SER A 593 -22.30 12.90 -12.17
N CYS A 594 -22.38 13.10 -13.48
CA CYS A 594 -21.32 13.74 -14.27
C CYS A 594 -21.05 15.19 -13.79
N GLN A 595 -22.10 15.90 -13.36
CA GLN A 595 -21.99 17.27 -12.87
C GLN A 595 -21.21 17.36 -11.55
N SER A 596 -21.35 16.37 -10.67
CA SER A 596 -20.62 16.32 -9.40
C SER A 596 -19.12 16.12 -9.62
N GLN A 597 -18.75 15.28 -10.58
CA GLN A 597 -17.36 15.15 -11.01
C GLN A 597 -16.81 16.48 -11.55
N GLU A 598 -17.54 17.18 -12.43
CA GLU A 598 -17.12 18.48 -12.99
C GLU A 598 -16.93 19.52 -11.88
N ARG A 599 -17.88 19.62 -10.94
CA ARG A 599 -17.82 20.56 -9.82
C ARG A 599 -16.69 20.27 -8.85
N LEU A 600 -16.32 19.01 -8.65
CA LEU A 600 -15.20 18.63 -7.77
C LEU A 600 -13.85 18.92 -8.45
N LEU A 601 -13.74 18.57 -9.73
CA LEU A 601 -12.48 18.66 -10.47
C LEU A 601 -12.17 20.08 -10.94
N LEU A 602 -13.18 20.87 -11.30
CA LEU A 602 -13.06 22.24 -11.83
C LEU A 602 -13.81 23.27 -10.95
N LYS A 603 -13.65 23.15 -9.63
CA LYS A 603 -14.39 23.92 -8.62
C LYS A 603 -14.02 25.40 -8.61
N ASN A 604 -12.73 25.70 -8.73
CA ASN A 604 -12.17 27.02 -8.47
C ASN A 604 -12.09 27.84 -9.76
N HIS A 605 -12.22 29.16 -9.64
CA HIS A 605 -12.02 30.08 -10.78
C HIS A 605 -10.59 30.05 -11.36
N LEU A 606 -9.63 29.55 -10.57
CA LEU A 606 -8.24 29.30 -10.94
C LEU A 606 -7.89 27.89 -10.48
N GLU A 607 -8.11 26.90 -11.33
CA GLU A 607 -7.92 25.50 -10.98
C GLU A 607 -6.51 25.04 -11.35
N ARG A 608 -5.73 24.54 -10.39
CA ARG A 608 -4.39 24.00 -10.67
C ARG A 608 -4.52 22.67 -11.42
N LEU A 609 -3.85 22.57 -12.55
CA LEU A 609 -3.81 21.41 -13.43
C LEU A 609 -2.38 21.13 -13.87
N ASN A 610 -2.16 19.94 -14.40
CA ASN A 610 -0.88 19.54 -14.93
C ASN A 610 -1.01 18.92 -16.32
N PHE A 611 0.04 19.03 -17.11
CA PHE A 611 0.24 18.23 -18.32
C PHE A 611 1.73 17.90 -18.47
N LEU A 612 2.04 16.99 -19.41
CA LEU A 612 3.40 16.50 -19.61
C LEU A 612 4.02 17.12 -20.86
N THR A 613 5.34 17.26 -20.84
CA THR A 613 6.12 17.60 -22.02
C THR A 613 7.22 16.58 -22.24
N ARG A 614 7.55 16.29 -23.51
CA ARG A 614 8.64 15.38 -23.83
C ARG A 614 10.00 16.07 -23.64
N THR A 615 10.89 15.46 -22.88
CA THR A 615 12.30 15.81 -22.77
C THR A 615 13.16 14.60 -23.14
N SER A 616 13.66 14.57 -24.37
CA SER A 616 14.39 13.40 -24.91
C SER A 616 13.51 12.13 -24.93
N ASN A 617 13.88 11.08 -24.18
CA ASN A 617 13.16 9.81 -24.05
C ASN A 617 12.28 9.72 -22.79
N VAL A 618 12.14 10.81 -22.03
CA VAL A 618 11.29 10.89 -20.83
C VAL A 618 10.33 12.07 -20.92
N VAL A 619 9.52 12.26 -19.88
CA VAL A 619 8.62 13.41 -19.73
C VAL A 619 8.96 14.21 -18.49
N ASP A 620 8.62 15.50 -18.53
CA ASP A 620 8.61 16.38 -17.37
C ASP A 620 7.22 16.99 -17.18
N LEU A 621 6.93 17.34 -15.93
CA LEU A 621 5.67 17.94 -15.51
C LEU A 621 5.64 19.43 -15.87
N LYS A 622 4.50 19.89 -16.39
CA LYS A 622 4.17 21.31 -16.54
C LYS A 622 2.99 21.65 -15.64
N ASP A 623 3.24 22.54 -14.69
CA ASP A 623 2.21 23.12 -13.81
C ASP A 623 1.53 24.33 -14.47
N VAL A 624 0.20 24.33 -14.46
CA VAL A 624 -0.63 25.38 -15.03
C VAL A 624 -1.91 25.60 -14.22
N HIS A 625 -2.57 26.73 -14.46
CA HIS A 625 -3.86 27.03 -13.87
C HIS A 625 -4.91 27.26 -14.96
N ALA A 626 -6.03 26.56 -14.89
CA ALA A 626 -7.20 26.80 -15.73
C ALA A 626 -7.95 28.05 -15.26
N LYS A 627 -8.22 28.96 -16.19
CA LYS A 627 -8.94 30.22 -15.93
C LYS A 627 -10.41 30.00 -16.24
N LEU A 628 -11.20 29.82 -15.19
CA LEU A 628 -12.62 29.49 -15.24
C LEU A 628 -13.48 30.66 -14.75
N GLY A 629 -14.79 30.61 -15.04
CA GLY A 629 -15.74 31.67 -14.69
C GLY A 629 -15.28 33.04 -15.19
N ASP A 630 -15.28 34.03 -14.31
CA ASP A 630 -14.92 35.43 -14.62
C ASP A 630 -13.49 35.59 -15.17
N ASN A 631 -12.55 34.72 -14.80
CA ASN A 631 -11.16 34.77 -15.29
C ASN A 631 -11.01 34.27 -16.73
N ARG A 632 -12.02 33.57 -17.26
CA ARG A 632 -11.93 32.94 -18.59
C ARG A 632 -11.76 33.98 -19.68
N TYR A 633 -12.55 35.05 -19.67
CA TYR A 633 -12.48 36.09 -20.71
C TYR A 633 -11.11 36.75 -20.77
N GLU A 634 -10.56 37.07 -19.59
CA GLU A 634 -9.22 37.65 -19.44
C GLU A 634 -8.11 36.74 -19.96
N CYS A 635 -8.33 35.43 -19.94
CA CYS A 635 -7.44 34.47 -20.57
C CYS A 635 -7.59 34.49 -22.10
N ILE A 636 -8.81 34.26 -22.61
CA ILE A 636 -9.03 34.04 -24.05
C ILE A 636 -8.77 35.28 -24.90
N LYS A 637 -8.90 36.50 -24.37
CA LYS A 637 -8.63 37.74 -25.14
C LYS A 637 -7.23 37.81 -25.75
N HIS A 638 -6.28 37.05 -25.20
CA HIS A 638 -4.92 36.96 -25.73
C HIS A 638 -4.81 36.08 -26.99
N ALA A 639 -5.90 35.46 -27.46
CA ALA A 639 -5.97 34.83 -28.79
C ALA A 639 -6.14 35.84 -29.93
N VAL A 640 -6.53 37.10 -29.63
CA VAL A 640 -6.70 38.13 -30.65
C VAL A 640 -5.36 38.41 -31.34
N GLY A 641 -5.36 38.35 -32.66
CA GLY A 641 -4.18 38.51 -33.51
C GLY A 641 -3.53 37.19 -33.95
N VAL A 642 -3.98 36.04 -33.44
CA VAL A 642 -3.55 34.72 -33.92
C VAL A 642 -4.36 34.33 -35.15
N GLU A 643 -3.70 34.07 -36.28
CA GLU A 643 -4.27 33.41 -37.47
C GLU A 643 -5.66 33.91 -37.95
N GLY A 644 -5.90 35.22 -37.85
CA GLY A 644 -7.15 35.85 -38.30
C GLY A 644 -8.23 36.02 -37.23
N ILE A 645 -7.94 35.65 -35.97
CA ILE A 645 -8.82 35.90 -34.82
C ILE A 645 -8.81 37.39 -34.46
N THR A 646 -9.97 38.04 -34.51
CA THR A 646 -10.18 39.44 -34.12
C THR A 646 -10.96 39.51 -32.81
N ALA A 647 -11.13 40.71 -32.25
CA ALA A 647 -11.98 40.90 -31.08
C ALA A 647 -13.44 40.46 -31.34
N ASP A 648 -13.94 40.67 -32.57
CA ASP A 648 -15.31 40.31 -32.97
C ASP A 648 -15.48 38.81 -33.19
N THR A 649 -14.44 38.12 -33.67
CA THR A 649 -14.48 36.68 -33.96
C THR A 649 -13.92 35.81 -32.82
N LEU A 650 -13.51 36.42 -31.71
CA LEU A 650 -12.88 35.72 -30.59
C LEU A 650 -13.73 34.57 -30.03
N ARG A 651 -15.03 34.80 -29.79
CA ARG A 651 -15.95 33.77 -29.27
C ARG A 651 -16.34 32.73 -30.32
N ASP A 652 -16.24 33.08 -31.61
CA ASP A 652 -16.39 32.14 -32.71
C ASP A 652 -15.18 31.19 -32.79
N ALA A 653 -13.97 31.68 -32.48
CA ALA A 653 -12.74 30.89 -32.52
C ALA A 653 -12.49 30.07 -31.25
N VAL A 654 -12.72 30.67 -30.08
CA VAL A 654 -12.52 30.05 -28.76
C VAL A 654 -13.87 29.74 -28.11
N THR A 655 -14.48 28.65 -28.55
CA THR A 655 -15.78 28.15 -28.07
C THR A 655 -15.73 27.77 -26.58
N ASP A 656 -16.90 27.48 -25.99
CA ASP A 656 -17.00 27.01 -24.60
C ASP A 656 -16.46 25.59 -24.39
N ASN A 657 -16.03 24.91 -25.47
CA ASN A 657 -15.35 23.63 -25.41
C ASN A 657 -13.89 23.77 -24.95
N PHE A 658 -13.33 24.99 -24.90
CA PHE A 658 -11.95 25.22 -24.49
C PHE A 658 -11.81 25.67 -23.03
N ILE A 659 -10.85 25.04 -22.36
CA ILE A 659 -10.20 25.55 -21.13
C ILE A 659 -8.96 26.35 -21.54
N CYS A 660 -8.76 27.50 -20.91
CA CYS A 660 -7.64 28.40 -21.18
C CYS A 660 -6.65 28.40 -20.01
N THR A 661 -5.36 28.19 -20.30
CA THR A 661 -4.24 28.24 -19.33
C THR A 661 -3.12 29.16 -19.85
N GLY A 662 -2.01 29.25 -19.10
CA GLY A 662 -0.85 30.04 -19.49
C GLY A 662 -0.93 31.49 -18.99
N GLY A 663 0.18 32.20 -19.11
CA GLY A 663 0.37 33.56 -18.62
C GLY A 663 1.25 33.63 -17.37
N LEU A 664 1.59 34.86 -16.98
CA LEU A 664 2.43 35.17 -15.82
C LEU A 664 1.64 35.65 -14.60
N GLN A 665 0.32 35.80 -14.75
CA GLN A 665 -0.58 36.32 -13.72
C GLN A 665 -1.89 35.51 -13.74
N PRO A 666 -2.49 35.25 -12.56
CA PRO A 666 -1.93 35.51 -11.22
C PRO A 666 -0.81 34.55 -10.83
N PHE A 667 -0.67 33.42 -11.53
CA PHE A 667 0.41 32.46 -11.38
C PHE A 667 1.30 32.45 -12.61
N ARG A 668 2.56 32.04 -12.43
CA ARG A 668 3.50 31.80 -13.54
C ARG A 668 3.29 30.39 -14.07
N ASP A 669 2.50 30.29 -15.12
CA ASP A 669 2.18 29.01 -15.73
C ASP A 669 3.26 28.58 -16.72
N HIS A 670 3.48 27.28 -16.84
CA HIS A 670 4.17 26.72 -18.00
C HIS A 670 3.32 26.84 -19.27
N ILE A 671 3.97 26.64 -20.44
CA ILE A 671 3.33 26.73 -21.76
C ILE A 671 3.64 25.47 -22.58
N ALA A 672 2.69 25.05 -23.42
CA ALA A 672 2.83 23.90 -24.31
C ALA A 672 3.88 24.17 -25.41
N CYS A 673 4.62 23.12 -25.74
CA CYS A 673 5.58 23.11 -26.83
C CYS A 673 5.05 22.32 -28.02
N THR A 674 5.62 22.56 -29.20
CA THR A 674 5.43 21.65 -30.33
C THR A 674 5.80 20.23 -29.91
N GLY A 675 4.86 19.29 -30.06
CA GLY A 675 4.98 17.91 -29.57
C GLY A 675 4.10 17.58 -28.37
N ASP A 676 3.72 18.55 -27.55
CA ASP A 676 2.86 18.33 -26.37
C ASP A 676 1.38 18.16 -26.74
N SER A 677 0.99 18.59 -27.94
CA SER A 677 -0.38 18.47 -28.48
C SER A 677 -0.92 17.05 -28.38
N GLY A 678 -2.18 16.93 -27.98
CA GLY A 678 -2.87 15.68 -27.68
C GLY A 678 -2.60 15.11 -26.30
N GLY A 679 -1.60 15.62 -25.57
CA GLY A 679 -1.29 15.19 -24.20
C GLY A 679 -2.44 15.46 -23.22
N ALA A 680 -2.53 14.61 -22.20
CA ALA A 680 -3.51 14.76 -21.12
C ALA A 680 -3.24 16.01 -20.29
N VAL A 681 -4.29 16.82 -20.09
CA VAL A 681 -4.36 17.85 -19.06
C VAL A 681 -5.21 17.28 -17.93
N TYR A 682 -4.61 17.12 -16.76
CA TYR A 682 -5.17 16.31 -15.69
C TYR A 682 -5.08 16.99 -14.33
N LYS A 683 -5.82 16.42 -13.39
CA LYS A 683 -5.81 16.77 -11.97
C LYS A 683 -5.59 15.50 -11.16
N ASN A 684 -4.71 15.59 -10.16
CA ASN A 684 -4.55 14.54 -9.17
C ASN A 684 -5.59 14.76 -8.06
N PHE A 685 -6.26 13.68 -7.67
CA PHE A 685 -7.17 13.60 -6.53
C PHE A 685 -6.72 12.42 -5.68
N GLU A 686 -6.12 12.72 -4.52
CA GLU A 686 -5.43 11.73 -3.70
C GLU A 686 -4.40 10.93 -4.52
N HIS A 687 -4.59 9.61 -4.70
CA HIS A 687 -3.70 8.73 -5.48
C HIS A 687 -4.21 8.43 -6.89
N ARG A 688 -5.23 9.16 -7.34
CA ARG A 688 -5.88 8.97 -8.64
C ARG A 688 -5.68 10.20 -9.51
N THR A 689 -5.33 9.98 -10.77
CA THR A 689 -5.21 11.02 -11.79
C THR A 689 -6.39 10.97 -12.74
N ILE A 690 -7.08 12.11 -12.88
CA ILE A 690 -8.21 12.28 -13.76
C ILE A 690 -7.85 13.27 -14.86
N GLN A 691 -7.95 12.84 -16.12
CA GLN A 691 -7.84 13.71 -17.28
C GLN A 691 -9.10 14.55 -17.41
N VAL A 692 -8.96 15.88 -17.40
CA VAL A 692 -10.08 16.82 -17.51
C VAL A 692 -10.10 17.53 -18.87
N ALA A 693 -8.95 17.60 -19.54
CA ALA A 693 -8.81 18.18 -20.87
C ALA A 693 -7.67 17.52 -21.66
N LEU A 694 -7.50 17.93 -22.92
CA LEU A 694 -6.32 17.57 -23.74
C LEU A 694 -5.73 18.82 -24.40
N VAL A 695 -4.40 18.85 -24.55
CA VAL A 695 -3.66 19.96 -25.15
C VAL A 695 -4.01 20.07 -26.64
N SER A 696 -4.56 21.21 -27.07
CA SER A 696 -4.96 21.42 -28.47
C SER A 696 -4.01 22.40 -29.17
N TRP A 697 -4.12 23.70 -28.89
CA TRP A 697 -3.33 24.74 -29.57
C TRP A 697 -2.95 25.87 -28.60
N GLY A 698 -1.99 26.71 -29.00
CA GLY A 698 -1.51 27.84 -28.20
C GLY A 698 -1.39 29.12 -29.02
N SER A 699 -1.51 30.28 -28.36
CA SER A 699 -1.49 31.59 -29.02
C SER A 699 -0.10 32.01 -29.52
N GLN A 700 0.97 31.38 -29.01
CA GLN A 700 2.35 31.68 -29.40
C GLN A 700 3.21 30.43 -29.36
N GLN A 701 4.05 30.26 -30.37
CA GLN A 701 5.07 29.21 -30.36
C GLN A 701 6.29 29.66 -29.53
N VAL A 702 6.36 29.20 -28.28
CA VAL A 702 7.46 29.53 -27.36
C VAL A 702 8.62 28.53 -27.44
N CYS A 703 8.36 27.30 -27.92
CA CYS A 703 9.32 26.21 -28.01
C CYS A 703 9.01 25.25 -29.17
N ARG A 704 10.06 24.63 -29.73
CA ARG A 704 10.00 23.70 -30.88
C ARG A 704 10.34 22.24 -30.55
N ASP A 705 11.13 22.00 -29.52
CA ASP A 705 11.73 20.68 -29.21
C ASP A 705 11.30 20.12 -27.84
N GLY A 706 10.10 20.48 -27.37
CA GLY A 706 9.61 20.11 -26.04
C GLY A 706 10.29 20.85 -24.88
N GLY A 707 10.08 20.35 -23.66
CA GLY A 707 10.73 20.83 -22.44
C GLY A 707 9.92 21.81 -21.60
N VAL A 708 10.32 21.93 -20.33
CA VAL A 708 9.66 22.81 -19.35
C VAL A 708 10.00 24.26 -19.69
N LYS A 709 8.98 25.02 -20.09
CA LYS A 709 9.08 26.43 -20.49
C LYS A 709 7.97 27.23 -19.82
N GLU A 710 8.35 28.38 -19.29
CA GLU A 710 7.41 29.34 -18.72
C GLU A 710 6.67 30.10 -19.83
N SER A 711 5.44 30.50 -19.51
CA SER A 711 4.65 31.41 -20.32
C SER A 711 5.29 32.79 -20.44
N LYS A 712 4.97 33.49 -21.53
CA LYS A 712 5.06 34.95 -21.63
C LYS A 712 3.78 35.59 -21.08
N SER A 713 3.79 36.91 -20.88
CA SER A 713 2.63 37.64 -20.36
C SER A 713 1.35 37.42 -21.18
N ASN A 714 1.47 37.31 -22.51
CA ASN A 714 0.37 37.13 -23.45
C ASN A 714 0.30 35.75 -24.15
N SER A 715 1.15 34.78 -23.78
CA SER A 715 1.02 33.42 -24.31
C SER A 715 -0.08 32.66 -23.54
N ARG A 716 -0.97 31.99 -24.25
CA ARG A 716 -2.04 31.16 -23.69
C ARG A 716 -2.10 29.84 -24.43
N ASP A 717 -2.49 28.80 -23.70
CA ASP A 717 -2.83 27.50 -24.28
C ASP A 717 -4.32 27.22 -24.12
N PHE A 718 -4.87 26.54 -25.12
CA PHE A 718 -6.27 26.18 -25.20
C PHE A 718 -6.38 24.65 -25.28
N HIS A 719 -7.20 24.10 -24.38
CA HIS A 719 -7.33 22.66 -24.17
C HIS A 719 -8.79 22.24 -24.35
N ILE A 720 -9.05 21.13 -25.04
CA ILE A 720 -10.43 20.65 -25.20
C ILE A 720 -10.91 20.08 -23.87
N ASN A 721 -11.98 20.65 -23.32
CA ASN A 721 -12.64 20.20 -22.11
C ASN A 721 -13.35 18.86 -22.36
N LEU A 722 -12.90 17.80 -21.68
CA LEU A 722 -13.48 16.47 -21.86
C LEU A 722 -14.94 16.38 -21.41
N PHE A 723 -15.36 17.19 -20.43
CA PHE A 723 -16.78 17.29 -20.02
C PHE A 723 -17.69 17.79 -21.16
N LYS A 724 -17.16 18.46 -22.18
CA LYS A 724 -17.94 18.97 -23.33
C LYS A 724 -17.99 18.00 -24.51
N VAL A 725 -17.28 16.87 -24.43
CA VAL A 725 -17.22 15.85 -25.49
C VAL A 725 -17.56 14.45 -24.98
N VAL A 726 -18.19 14.35 -23.80
CA VAL A 726 -18.60 13.06 -23.18
C VAL A 726 -19.46 12.23 -24.14
N ASP A 727 -20.38 12.85 -24.88
CA ASP A 727 -21.24 12.13 -25.83
C ASP A 727 -20.42 11.38 -26.89
N PHE A 728 -19.33 11.98 -27.38
CA PHE A 728 -18.42 11.34 -28.33
C PHE A 728 -17.63 10.22 -27.65
N LEU A 729 -17.11 10.46 -26.45
CA LEU A 729 -16.37 9.44 -25.69
C LEU A 729 -17.26 8.24 -25.39
N LYS A 730 -18.50 8.45 -24.93
CA LYS A 730 -19.51 7.43 -24.66
C LYS A 730 -19.90 6.67 -25.93
N ALA A 731 -20.06 7.36 -27.06
CA ALA A 731 -20.41 6.74 -28.34
C ALA A 731 -19.30 5.84 -28.92
N VAL A 732 -18.07 5.98 -28.46
CA VAL A 732 -16.95 5.09 -28.84
C VAL A 732 -16.67 4.11 -27.71
N LEU A 733 -16.27 4.58 -26.53
CA LEU A 733 -15.78 3.77 -25.42
C LEU A 733 -16.89 3.03 -24.65
N GLY A 734 -18.16 3.44 -24.75
CA GLY A 734 -19.29 2.83 -24.04
C GLY A 734 -20.11 1.82 -24.87
N LYS A 735 -19.66 1.46 -26.08
CA LYS A 735 -20.40 0.53 -26.96
C LYS A 735 -20.15 -0.93 -26.59
N GLN A 736 -21.23 -1.65 -26.26
CA GLN A 736 -21.21 -3.10 -25.96
C GLN A 736 -21.04 -4.00 -27.21
N ASP A 737 -21.32 -3.49 -28.41
CA ASP A 737 -21.28 -4.27 -29.68
C ASP A 737 -19.88 -4.37 -30.33
N MET A 738 -18.81 -4.13 -29.57
CA MET A 738 -17.43 -4.12 -30.06
C MET A 738 -16.59 -5.15 -29.29
N ASP A 739 -15.47 -5.60 -29.86
CA ASP A 739 -14.60 -6.64 -29.29
C ASP A 739 -13.86 -6.24 -27.97
N TYR A 740 -14.33 -5.24 -27.21
CA TYR A 740 -13.71 -4.76 -25.97
C TYR A 740 -14.70 -4.58 -24.82
N ALA A 741 -14.18 -4.65 -23.59
CA ALA A 741 -14.91 -4.27 -22.38
C ALA A 741 -15.21 -2.74 -22.42
N PRO A 742 -16.49 -2.33 -22.50
CA PRO A 742 -16.86 -0.93 -22.59
C PRO A 742 -16.70 -0.23 -21.23
N LEU A 743 -16.41 1.08 -21.27
CA LEU A 743 -16.47 1.92 -20.08
C LEU A 743 -17.93 2.25 -19.75
N GLU A 744 -18.26 2.24 -18.46
CA GLU A 744 -19.59 2.59 -17.98
C GLU A 744 -19.69 4.08 -17.70
N PHE A 745 -20.40 4.80 -18.57
CA PHE A 745 -20.64 6.23 -18.43
C PHE A 745 -21.89 6.51 -17.60
N LEU A 746 -21.78 7.50 -16.70
CA LEU A 746 -22.90 8.02 -15.91
C LEU A 746 -24.04 8.52 -16.82
N GLU A 747 -25.27 8.43 -16.33
CA GLU A 747 -26.40 9.14 -16.93
C GLU A 747 -26.28 10.63 -16.61
N ASN A 748 -26.66 11.47 -17.59
CA ASN A 748 -26.55 12.94 -17.49
C ASN A 748 -27.59 13.54 -16.56
#